data_AF-A0A5J5ICQ2-F1
#
_entry.id   AF-A0A5J5ICQ2-F1
#
_cell.length_a   1.000
_cell.length_b   1.000
_cell.length_c   1.000
_cell.angle_alpha   90.00
_cell.angle_beta   90.00
_cell.angle_gamma   90.00
#
_symmetry.space_group_name_H-M   'P 1'
#
loop_
_entity.id
_entity.type
_entity.pdbx_description
1 polymer ?
#
loop_
_entity_poly.entity_id
_entity_poly.type
_entity_poly.pdbx_seq_one_letter_code
_entity_poly.pdbx_strand_id
1 'polypeptide(L)'
;MIRRTMIAALLAATTLTAPAWAAGPSVFPTAPDEPHAVTVKAKGDGKADDSAAIQQAFDQARDKTGHGLVFLPSGTYRITRSLIVPAGVRVYGVGPTRPVILLGANTPGFQQGVSTMVIFAGGDQYKVGKVPVPVPTVVQRDKIVRDANSGTFYSSMSNVDIEIGAGNPAAAGVRFRMAQHAFLSHMDFRLGTAFAGVYQAGNLIENVHFQGGRYGIVTEKTSPAWQFTLLDSTFDGQRDAAIREHEVDLTLVNVAIRNTPVGIEIDRGYGDSLWGKDVRFENISKAGVIISNEKNVFTQIGFENALVENSPVFARFRDSGKTIAGKGKAYKVASFSYGLAIPDLGQTGDYKIEADIRSLPAMPAPREAAIRDLPPMAEWTNIRSLGAMGDGKADDTAAIQKAIDSHRILYFPTGFYKVTDRLTLRPDSVLIGLHPAITQLYIPDDNPAHAGLGPVVPILESPKGGDNILSGLGLFTGRINPRASALLWRSGEKSLVEDVKIMGGGGTPTADGKMLGALRVNTGDPLTDGRLDAQYPSIWVTDGGGGTFADVWSPNSFAQSGLHITNTSTPGHVYEMSVEHHARNEIVLDNVQNWEFLAPQTEQEVDDGPDAISLDIRNSKNLLFANYHGYRVTRTYAPEKSAVKLTNSSDIRFRNVHINAESGFATCDDEGCGTFLRASKYPFDNAIEDVSRKQVVREREFASLNIGAADRKIPAAAPGSAKVEKLEDGFWSISGAAVDAKGALYFIDRRFQRIHRWTEAKGLEIVRDNALDPVNLAIDGSGHLLVQSSLGAKGGVYSLDPDGPKDQMTLIQPTPMRTGAAAKTLLPVNWWNNGEFRDQLDHKTYEFTTLAEIFARDVGTAKTKEYLSPDGSLSLPAFRTWQQGPVDHTGWRWSDSLNANGFVGGKPGERLFVTNGSENVTYSGTVGAGGTLTNLKPFANRGGESVAVDGQGRVYVANGQVFIYGPDGKETGRIDVPDRPLQILFGGPDKRTLFILTHHALYAAKP
;
A
#
# COMPACT_ATOMS: atom_id res chain seq x y z
N MET A 1 14.40 -41.92 -76.40
CA MET A 1 15.71 -41.56 -76.97
C MET A 1 16.10 -40.18 -76.48
N ILE A 2 17.27 -40.05 -75.83
CA ILE A 2 18.22 -38.90 -75.81
C ILE A 2 17.69 -37.56 -75.24
N ARG A 3 18.29 -36.80 -74.30
CA ARG A 3 19.43 -36.81 -73.33
C ARG A 3 19.19 -35.57 -72.41
N ARG A 4 19.29 -35.65 -71.07
CA ARG A 4 20.34 -35.05 -70.16
C ARG A 4 20.85 -33.65 -70.59
N THR A 5 20.95 -32.60 -69.74
CA THR A 5 21.84 -32.47 -68.54
C THR A 5 21.56 -31.20 -67.69
N MET A 6 21.83 -31.33 -66.37
CA MET A 6 22.17 -30.39 -65.26
C MET A 6 22.35 -28.86 -65.49
N ILE A 7 22.00 -28.03 -64.48
CA ILE A 7 22.96 -27.25 -63.62
C ILE A 7 22.25 -26.37 -62.55
N ALA A 8 22.81 -26.47 -61.33
CA ALA A 8 22.97 -25.52 -60.21
C ALA A 8 21.79 -24.88 -59.44
N ALA A 9 21.95 -24.99 -58.12
CA ALA A 9 21.23 -24.34 -57.05
C ALA A 9 21.51 -22.82 -56.97
N LEU A 10 20.47 -22.06 -56.62
CA LEU A 10 20.58 -20.83 -55.85
C LEU A 10 19.54 -20.88 -54.74
N LEU A 11 19.97 -21.29 -53.54
CA LEU A 11 19.28 -20.94 -52.29
C LEU A 11 19.57 -19.46 -52.04
N ALA A 12 18.69 -18.58 -52.49
CA ALA A 12 18.64 -17.22 -51.97
C ALA A 12 18.01 -17.28 -50.58
N ALA A 13 18.85 -17.22 -49.55
CA ALA A 13 18.43 -16.96 -48.19
C ALA A 13 17.82 -15.55 -48.15
N THR A 14 16.49 -15.45 -48.20
CA THR A 14 15.76 -14.25 -47.81
C THR A 14 15.88 -14.13 -46.30
N THR A 15 16.93 -13.44 -45.86
CA THR A 15 16.97 -12.84 -44.53
C THR A 15 15.82 -11.82 -44.48
N LEU A 16 14.69 -12.22 -43.90
CA LEU A 16 13.64 -11.31 -43.46
C LEU A 16 14.26 -10.42 -42.37
N THR A 17 14.93 -9.35 -42.79
CA THR A 17 15.21 -8.23 -41.92
C THR A 17 13.86 -7.60 -41.62
N ALA A 18 13.37 -7.82 -40.40
CA ALA A 18 12.23 -7.04 -39.91
C ALA A 18 12.60 -5.55 -40.05
N PRO A 19 11.71 -4.69 -40.58
CA PRO A 19 12.00 -3.27 -40.66
C PRO A 19 12.32 -2.76 -39.26
N ALA A 20 13.41 -2.02 -39.10
CA ALA A 20 13.66 -1.28 -37.86
C ALA A 20 12.51 -0.30 -37.68
N TRP A 21 11.78 -0.39 -36.56
CA TRP A 21 10.68 0.51 -36.30
C TRP A 21 11.26 1.90 -35.97
N ALA A 22 10.65 2.94 -36.53
CA ALA A 22 11.09 4.32 -36.30
C ALA A 22 10.92 4.66 -34.82
N ALA A 23 11.95 5.25 -34.21
CA ALA A 23 11.88 5.74 -32.83
C ALA A 23 10.79 6.83 -32.72
N GLY A 24 10.00 6.78 -31.64
CA GLY A 24 8.93 7.75 -31.41
C GLY A 24 9.46 9.18 -31.15
N PRO A 25 8.60 10.21 -31.31
CA PRO A 25 8.96 11.58 -30.96
C PRO A 25 9.26 11.67 -29.47
N SER A 26 10.29 12.45 -29.13
CA SER A 26 10.75 12.67 -27.75
C SER A 26 9.97 13.82 -27.12
N VAL A 27 9.50 13.65 -25.87
CA VAL A 27 8.96 14.77 -25.08
C VAL A 27 10.07 15.69 -24.52
N PHE A 28 11.32 15.22 -24.55
CA PHE A 28 12.54 15.99 -24.27
C PHE A 28 13.44 16.07 -25.52
N PRO A 29 13.09 16.90 -26.53
CA PRO A 29 13.80 16.96 -27.82
C PRO A 29 15.27 17.42 -27.69
N THR A 30 15.62 18.04 -26.56
CA THR A 30 16.97 18.44 -26.17
C THR A 30 17.20 18.09 -24.71
N ALA A 31 18.46 17.93 -24.28
CA ALA A 31 18.75 17.79 -22.85
C ALA A 31 18.45 19.11 -22.13
N PRO A 32 17.65 19.10 -21.03
CA PRO A 32 17.48 20.27 -20.19
C PRO A 32 18.82 20.75 -19.62
N ASP A 33 18.93 22.06 -19.34
CA ASP A 33 20.10 22.64 -18.69
C ASP A 33 20.14 22.27 -17.20
N GLU A 34 20.53 21.02 -16.95
CA GLU A 34 20.53 20.37 -15.64
C GLU A 34 21.99 20.07 -15.20
N PRO A 35 22.59 20.90 -14.34
CA PRO A 35 24.03 20.84 -14.06
C PRO A 35 24.47 19.57 -13.33
N HIS A 36 23.56 18.89 -12.63
CA HIS A 36 23.87 17.71 -11.83
C HIS A 36 23.45 16.38 -12.49
N ALA A 37 22.89 16.43 -13.71
CA ALA A 37 22.55 15.22 -14.44
C ALA A 37 23.80 14.52 -14.99
N VAL A 38 23.84 13.20 -14.87
CA VAL A 38 24.85 12.35 -15.52
C VAL A 38 24.35 11.94 -16.89
N THR A 39 25.01 12.41 -17.96
CA THR A 39 24.70 11.99 -19.33
C THR A 39 25.44 10.70 -19.68
N VAL A 40 24.69 9.69 -20.14
CA VAL A 40 25.23 8.40 -20.60
C VAL A 40 26.18 8.62 -21.79
N LYS A 41 27.37 8.02 -21.69
CA LYS A 41 28.39 8.02 -22.74
C LYS A 41 28.58 6.61 -23.30
N ALA A 42 27.61 6.18 -24.11
CA ALA A 42 27.59 4.86 -24.75
C ALA A 42 27.48 5.00 -26.28
N LYS A 43 27.64 3.93 -27.05
CA LYS A 43 27.65 4.03 -28.52
C LYS A 43 26.26 4.29 -29.10
N GLY A 44 25.22 3.65 -28.56
CA GLY A 44 23.84 3.88 -28.99
C GLY A 44 23.57 3.48 -30.45
N ASP A 45 24.34 2.54 -31.00
CA ASP A 45 24.27 2.12 -32.42
C ASP A 45 23.43 0.87 -32.68
N GLY A 46 22.81 0.31 -31.63
CA GLY A 46 22.02 -0.91 -31.63
C GLY A 46 22.83 -2.21 -31.77
N LYS A 47 24.16 -2.12 -31.82
CA LYS A 47 25.06 -3.25 -32.09
C LYS A 47 26.04 -3.50 -30.94
N ALA A 48 26.73 -2.45 -30.50
CA ALA A 48 27.66 -2.54 -29.39
C ALA A 48 26.92 -2.87 -28.09
N ASP A 49 27.57 -3.62 -27.20
CA ASP A 49 27.06 -3.83 -25.86
C ASP A 49 27.32 -2.58 -25.01
N ASP A 50 26.26 -1.81 -24.76
CA ASP A 50 26.29 -0.56 -24.01
C ASP A 50 26.01 -0.74 -22.51
N SER A 51 25.84 -2.00 -22.04
CA SER A 51 25.43 -2.29 -20.66
C SER A 51 26.35 -1.65 -19.62
N ALA A 52 27.68 -1.71 -19.84
CA ALA A 52 28.66 -1.20 -18.88
C ALA A 52 28.66 0.33 -18.80
N ALA A 53 28.52 1.00 -19.95
CA ALA A 53 28.50 2.46 -20.02
C ALA A 53 27.22 3.05 -19.40
N ILE A 54 26.07 2.39 -19.60
CA ILE A 54 24.81 2.78 -18.96
C ILE A 54 24.87 2.53 -17.45
N GLN A 55 25.31 1.34 -17.03
CA GLN A 55 25.43 1.02 -15.60
C GLN A 55 26.37 2.00 -14.89
N GLN A 56 27.49 2.37 -15.53
CA GLN A 56 28.42 3.36 -14.97
C GLN A 56 27.75 4.72 -14.74
N ALA A 57 26.87 5.16 -15.65
CA ALA A 57 26.12 6.40 -15.46
C ALA A 57 25.12 6.29 -14.28
N PHE A 58 24.42 5.16 -14.18
CA PHE A 58 23.51 4.90 -13.07
C PHE A 58 24.23 4.90 -11.72
N ASP A 59 25.38 4.24 -11.64
CA ASP A 59 26.19 4.16 -10.41
C ASP A 59 26.78 5.52 -10.00
N GLN A 60 27.03 6.43 -10.94
CA GLN A 60 27.58 7.77 -10.68
C GLN A 60 26.52 8.81 -10.34
N ALA A 61 25.26 8.60 -10.73
CA ALA A 61 24.22 9.62 -10.63
C ALA A 61 23.83 9.95 -9.19
N ARG A 62 23.93 8.98 -8.29
CA ARG A 62 23.45 9.11 -6.91
C ARG A 62 24.41 9.98 -6.08
N ASP A 63 23.93 11.12 -5.65
CA ASP A 63 24.68 12.08 -4.85
C ASP A 63 24.68 11.75 -3.34
N LYS A 64 25.18 12.67 -2.51
CA LYS A 64 25.25 12.51 -1.05
C LYS A 64 23.88 12.54 -0.36
N THR A 65 22.87 13.14 -0.99
CA THR A 65 21.48 13.11 -0.51
C THR A 65 20.82 11.78 -0.82
N GLY A 66 21.43 10.96 -1.69
CA GLY A 66 20.91 9.67 -2.10
C GLY A 66 20.01 9.73 -3.33
N HIS A 67 20.03 10.84 -4.08
CA HIS A 67 19.20 11.09 -5.25
C HIS A 67 20.04 11.40 -6.48
N GLY A 68 19.47 11.35 -7.68
CA GLY A 68 20.21 11.67 -8.90
C GLY A 68 19.39 11.69 -10.17
N LEU A 69 19.97 12.29 -11.21
CA LEU A 69 19.39 12.38 -12.55
C LEU A 69 20.34 11.76 -13.58
N VAL A 70 19.79 10.99 -14.51
CA VAL A 70 20.51 10.42 -15.65
C VAL A 70 19.82 10.83 -16.94
N PHE A 71 20.61 11.37 -17.87
CA PHE A 71 20.17 11.60 -19.24
C PHE A 71 20.66 10.48 -20.16
N LEU A 72 19.73 9.86 -20.88
CA LEU A 72 20.00 8.88 -21.93
C LEU A 72 19.77 9.53 -23.30
N PRO A 73 20.82 9.90 -24.05
CA PRO A 73 20.68 10.56 -25.36
C PRO A 73 19.95 9.69 -26.39
N SER A 74 19.40 10.29 -27.45
CA SER A 74 18.83 9.55 -28.58
C SER A 74 19.82 8.52 -29.13
N GLY A 75 19.37 7.28 -29.25
CA GLY A 75 20.16 6.16 -29.73
C GLY A 75 19.48 4.83 -29.45
N THR A 76 20.03 3.74 -29.97
CA THR A 76 19.59 2.39 -29.65
C THR A 76 20.69 1.68 -28.87
N TYR A 77 20.42 1.37 -27.61
CA TYR A 77 21.42 0.84 -26.68
C TYR A 77 21.21 -0.65 -26.49
N ARG A 78 22.03 -1.47 -27.15
CA ARG A 78 21.96 -2.92 -26.97
C ARG A 78 22.58 -3.31 -25.63
N ILE A 79 21.85 -4.09 -24.85
CA ILE A 79 22.31 -4.63 -23.56
C ILE A 79 22.45 -6.16 -23.61
N THR A 80 23.24 -6.71 -22.68
CA THR A 80 23.47 -8.17 -22.55
C THR A 80 23.25 -8.70 -21.14
N ARG A 81 22.93 -7.83 -20.18
CA ARG A 81 22.73 -8.12 -18.76
C ARG A 81 21.76 -7.11 -18.15
N SER A 82 21.29 -7.39 -16.93
CA SER A 82 20.40 -6.45 -16.23
C SER A 82 21.12 -5.14 -15.91
N LEU A 83 20.42 -4.03 -16.16
CA LEU A 83 20.77 -2.70 -15.68
C LEU A 83 20.10 -2.47 -14.33
N ILE A 84 20.88 -2.00 -13.35
CA ILE A 84 20.39 -1.74 -11.99
C ILE A 84 20.34 -0.23 -11.76
N VAL A 85 19.14 0.32 -11.63
CA VAL A 85 18.91 1.72 -11.28
C VAL A 85 18.92 1.85 -9.75
N PRO A 86 19.81 2.66 -9.17
CA PRO A 86 19.82 2.88 -7.72
C PRO A 86 18.55 3.59 -7.23
N ALA A 87 18.15 3.32 -5.98
CA ALA A 87 17.09 4.06 -5.31
C ALA A 87 17.36 5.57 -5.32
N GLY A 88 16.31 6.37 -5.59
CA GLY A 88 16.37 7.83 -5.70
C GLY A 88 16.93 8.35 -7.02
N VAL A 89 17.28 7.50 -7.99
CA VAL A 89 17.73 7.94 -9.32
C VAL A 89 16.59 7.95 -10.32
N ARG A 90 16.44 9.05 -11.08
CA ARG A 90 15.52 9.16 -12.22
C ARG A 90 16.25 9.18 -13.56
N VAL A 91 15.69 8.50 -14.55
CA VAL A 91 16.26 8.35 -15.90
C VAL A 91 15.35 9.02 -16.92
N TYR A 92 15.88 9.98 -17.68
CA TYR A 92 15.17 10.66 -18.75
C TYR A 92 15.84 10.41 -20.10
N GLY A 93 15.06 9.95 -21.09
CA GLY A 93 15.51 9.97 -22.47
C GLY A 93 15.52 11.40 -23.01
N VAL A 94 16.57 11.79 -23.75
CA VAL A 94 16.73 13.16 -24.27
C VAL A 94 17.25 13.16 -25.71
N GLY A 95 16.91 14.18 -26.48
CA GLY A 95 17.30 14.33 -27.89
C GLY A 95 16.11 14.17 -28.85
N PRO A 96 16.33 14.29 -30.17
CA PRO A 96 15.26 14.43 -31.16
C PRO A 96 14.29 13.24 -31.23
N THR A 97 14.73 12.05 -30.83
CA THR A 97 13.90 10.83 -30.75
C THR A 97 14.09 10.13 -29.42
N ARG A 98 13.10 9.38 -28.96
CA ARG A 98 13.25 8.57 -27.74
C ARG A 98 14.41 7.58 -27.89
N PRO A 99 15.32 7.47 -26.90
CA PRO A 99 16.27 6.37 -26.86
C PRO A 99 15.55 5.03 -26.70
N VAL A 100 16.18 3.97 -27.20
CA VAL A 100 15.67 2.60 -27.11
C VAL A 100 16.67 1.74 -26.34
N ILE A 101 16.25 1.09 -25.26
CA ILE A 101 17.03 0.01 -24.64
C ILE A 101 16.63 -1.30 -25.32
N LEU A 102 17.58 -1.91 -26.02
CA LEU A 102 17.38 -3.08 -26.86
C LEU A 102 17.97 -4.34 -26.22
N LEU A 103 17.14 -5.35 -26.01
CA LEU A 103 17.60 -6.73 -25.82
C LEU A 103 17.67 -7.42 -27.18
N GLY A 104 18.88 -7.61 -27.69
CA GLY A 104 19.09 -8.25 -28.99
C GLY A 104 18.55 -9.70 -29.04
N ALA A 105 18.36 -10.23 -30.25
CA ALA A 105 17.85 -11.59 -30.42
C ALA A 105 18.73 -12.63 -29.71
N ASN A 106 18.11 -13.65 -29.09
CA ASN A 106 18.78 -14.75 -28.38
C ASN A 106 19.87 -14.29 -27.38
N THR A 107 19.60 -13.24 -26.59
CA THR A 107 20.58 -12.72 -25.63
C THR A 107 20.74 -13.71 -24.47
N PRO A 108 21.96 -14.22 -24.19
CA PRO A 108 22.17 -15.23 -23.16
C PRO A 108 21.62 -14.82 -21.79
N GLY A 109 20.92 -15.75 -21.14
CA GLY A 109 20.35 -15.55 -19.80
C GLY A 109 18.86 -15.16 -19.79
N PHE A 110 18.26 -14.92 -20.96
CA PHE A 110 16.85 -14.50 -21.14
C PHE A 110 15.98 -15.57 -21.84
N GLN A 111 16.42 -16.83 -21.84
CA GLN A 111 15.71 -17.93 -22.53
C GLN A 111 14.70 -18.68 -21.64
N GLN A 112 14.90 -18.70 -20.33
CA GLN A 112 14.13 -19.54 -19.39
C GLN A 112 13.77 -18.78 -18.12
N GLY A 113 12.64 -19.12 -17.52
CA GLY A 113 12.12 -18.50 -16.29
C GLY A 113 11.69 -17.05 -16.50
N VAL A 114 12.02 -16.19 -15.52
CA VAL A 114 11.84 -14.73 -15.62
C VAL A 114 13.21 -14.04 -15.49
N SER A 115 13.46 -13.09 -16.38
CA SER A 115 14.75 -12.40 -16.54
C SER A 115 14.50 -10.93 -16.87
N THR A 116 14.95 -10.01 -16.03
CA THR A 116 14.56 -8.58 -16.13
C THR A 116 15.67 -7.73 -16.75
N MET A 117 15.36 -6.91 -17.76
CA MET A 117 16.34 -6.04 -18.43
C MET A 117 16.75 -4.86 -17.54
N VAL A 118 15.78 -4.18 -16.93
CA VAL A 118 16.00 -3.06 -15.99
C VAL A 118 15.41 -3.43 -14.64
N ILE A 119 16.16 -3.20 -13.56
CA ILE A 119 15.73 -3.42 -12.18
C ILE A 119 15.98 -2.14 -11.41
N PHE A 120 14.96 -1.64 -10.73
CA PHE A 120 15.14 -0.62 -9.71
C PHE A 120 15.46 -1.27 -8.36
N ALA A 121 16.58 -0.89 -7.77
CA ALA A 121 17.07 -1.49 -6.53
C ALA A 121 16.61 -0.73 -5.29
N GLY A 122 16.40 -1.44 -4.19
CA GLY A 122 16.12 -0.84 -2.89
C GLY A 122 17.37 -0.38 -2.13
N GLY A 123 17.17 0.55 -1.19
CA GLY A 123 18.20 1.00 -0.23
C GLY A 123 18.28 0.14 1.03
N ASP A 124 19.35 0.28 1.82
CA ASP A 124 19.48 -0.39 3.13
C ASP A 124 18.74 0.39 4.24
N GLN A 125 17.41 0.45 4.14
CA GLN A 125 16.53 1.27 4.99
C GLN A 125 16.81 1.09 6.49
N TYR A 126 17.03 -0.15 6.94
CA TYR A 126 17.23 -0.50 8.34
C TYR A 126 18.70 -0.70 8.73
N LYS A 127 19.65 -0.35 7.86
CA LYS A 127 21.10 -0.51 8.08
C LYS A 127 21.50 -1.94 8.48
N VAL A 128 20.84 -2.93 7.87
CA VAL A 128 21.06 -4.36 8.17
C VAL A 128 22.31 -4.90 7.46
N GLY A 129 22.84 -4.18 6.47
CA GLY A 129 24.01 -4.54 5.67
C GLY A 129 23.73 -5.66 4.67
N LYS A 130 23.38 -6.86 5.16
CA LYS A 130 22.98 -8.01 4.34
C LYS A 130 21.68 -7.74 3.61
N VAL A 131 21.49 -8.36 2.44
CA VAL A 131 20.26 -8.26 1.62
C VAL A 131 19.24 -9.29 2.12
N PRO A 132 18.12 -8.87 2.75
CA PRO A 132 17.13 -9.81 3.28
C PRO A 132 16.38 -10.57 2.18
N VAL A 133 16.03 -9.86 1.10
CA VAL A 133 15.30 -10.40 -0.04
C VAL A 133 16.00 -9.94 -1.33
N PRO A 134 16.79 -10.82 -1.97
CA PRO A 134 17.45 -10.49 -3.22
C PRO A 134 16.51 -10.64 -4.42
N VAL A 135 16.76 -9.86 -5.48
CA VAL A 135 15.98 -9.96 -6.74
C VAL A 135 16.36 -11.25 -7.49
N PRO A 136 15.44 -12.22 -7.67
CA PRO A 136 15.77 -13.49 -8.30
C PRO A 136 15.92 -13.40 -9.83
N THR A 137 15.36 -12.37 -10.46
CA THR A 137 15.26 -12.21 -11.93
C THR A 137 16.47 -11.53 -12.58
N VAL A 138 17.50 -11.16 -11.80
CA VAL A 138 18.70 -10.50 -12.30
C VAL A 138 19.48 -11.40 -13.27
N VAL A 139 19.95 -10.85 -14.39
CA VAL A 139 20.82 -11.51 -15.35
C VAL A 139 22.26 -11.06 -15.12
N GLN A 140 23.15 -12.05 -15.03
CA GLN A 140 24.24 -12.19 -14.04
C GLN A 140 23.70 -12.72 -12.70
N ARG A 141 23.37 -14.01 -12.68
CA ARG A 141 22.68 -14.71 -11.56
C ARG A 141 23.51 -14.78 -10.26
N ASP A 142 24.80 -14.53 -10.35
CA ASP A 142 25.74 -14.40 -9.22
C ASP A 142 25.67 -13.03 -8.53
N LYS A 143 25.08 -12.01 -9.19
CA LYS A 143 24.91 -10.68 -8.62
C LYS A 143 23.76 -10.68 -7.61
N ILE A 144 24.04 -10.21 -6.39
CA ILE A 144 23.02 -10.00 -5.36
C ILE A 144 22.53 -8.55 -5.46
N VAL A 145 21.27 -8.37 -5.83
CA VAL A 145 20.60 -7.07 -5.91
C VAL A 145 19.57 -6.99 -4.81
N ARG A 146 19.59 -5.88 -4.04
CA ARG A 146 18.57 -5.61 -3.03
C ARG A 146 17.26 -5.23 -3.71
N ASP A 147 16.21 -5.99 -3.43
CA ASP A 147 14.87 -5.66 -3.93
C ASP A 147 14.32 -4.41 -3.23
N ALA A 148 13.31 -3.79 -3.83
CA ALA A 148 12.68 -2.62 -3.25
C ALA A 148 12.02 -2.91 -1.90
N ASN A 149 12.05 -1.91 -1.00
CA ASN A 149 11.38 -1.92 0.30
C ASN A 149 10.52 -0.66 0.45
N SER A 150 9.87 -0.51 1.61
CA SER A 150 9.06 0.65 1.97
C SER A 150 9.79 2.00 1.90
N GLY A 151 11.12 2.01 1.69
CA GLY A 151 11.94 3.22 1.53
C GLY A 151 12.44 3.48 0.10
N THR A 152 11.96 2.75 -0.92
CA THR A 152 12.41 2.91 -2.32
C THR A 152 11.61 3.98 -3.07
N PHE A 153 11.77 5.24 -2.66
CA PHE A 153 11.05 6.39 -3.21
C PHE A 153 11.75 7.01 -4.44
N TYR A 154 11.04 7.92 -5.13
CA TYR A 154 11.54 8.86 -6.14
C TYR A 154 12.09 8.30 -7.45
N SER A 155 12.38 7.00 -7.52
CA SER A 155 13.01 6.40 -8.69
C SER A 155 12.03 6.29 -9.87
N SER A 156 12.40 6.86 -11.01
CA SER A 156 11.52 6.93 -12.18
C SER A 156 12.27 6.74 -13.49
N MET A 157 11.56 6.37 -14.57
CA MET A 157 12.09 6.37 -15.92
C MET A 157 11.06 6.96 -16.90
N SER A 158 11.48 7.93 -17.70
CA SER A 158 10.59 8.61 -18.63
C SER A 158 11.22 8.79 -20.00
N ASN A 159 10.39 8.75 -21.05
CA ASN A 159 10.79 9.03 -22.43
C ASN A 159 11.86 8.05 -22.95
N VAL A 160 11.82 6.79 -22.53
CA VAL A 160 12.74 5.71 -22.96
C VAL A 160 11.92 4.52 -23.47
N ASP A 161 12.20 4.05 -24.68
CA ASP A 161 11.55 2.86 -25.24
C ASP A 161 12.27 1.58 -24.83
N ILE A 162 11.53 0.49 -24.70
CA ILE A 162 12.06 -0.85 -24.46
C ILE A 162 11.74 -1.74 -25.66
N GLU A 163 12.76 -2.42 -26.19
CA GLU A 163 12.60 -3.37 -27.29
C GLU A 163 13.23 -4.72 -26.98
N ILE A 164 12.47 -5.80 -27.21
CA ILE A 164 12.90 -7.18 -26.98
C ILE A 164 12.87 -7.97 -28.29
N GLY A 165 14.06 -8.34 -28.76
CA GLY A 165 14.23 -9.18 -29.94
C GLY A 165 13.78 -10.63 -29.72
N ALA A 166 13.58 -11.35 -30.81
CA ALA A 166 13.14 -12.75 -30.80
C ALA A 166 14.10 -13.68 -30.03
N GLY A 167 13.57 -14.78 -29.48
CA GLY A 167 14.38 -15.77 -28.75
C GLY A 167 14.67 -15.41 -27.28
N ASN A 168 13.97 -14.41 -26.73
CA ASN A 168 14.04 -14.00 -25.33
C ASN A 168 12.70 -14.17 -24.59
N PRO A 169 12.07 -15.36 -24.58
CA PRO A 169 10.72 -15.54 -24.04
C PRO A 169 10.63 -15.34 -22.52
N ALA A 170 11.76 -15.37 -21.79
CA ALA A 170 11.81 -15.13 -20.35
C ALA A 170 11.99 -13.64 -19.99
N ALA A 171 12.18 -12.77 -20.99
CA ALA A 171 12.49 -11.38 -20.74
C ALA A 171 11.28 -10.61 -20.19
N ALA A 172 11.54 -9.82 -19.15
CA ALA A 172 10.70 -8.72 -18.72
C ALA A 172 11.46 -7.40 -18.95
N GLY A 173 10.80 -6.39 -19.49
CA GLY A 173 11.43 -5.10 -19.79
C GLY A 173 11.90 -4.38 -18.52
N VAL A 174 10.97 -4.04 -17.63
CA VAL A 174 11.28 -3.33 -16.39
C VAL A 174 10.71 -4.10 -15.20
N ARG A 175 11.55 -4.37 -14.19
CA ARG A 175 11.08 -4.72 -12.85
C ARG A 175 10.86 -3.44 -12.07
N PHE A 176 9.61 -3.04 -11.91
CA PHE A 176 9.22 -1.71 -11.43
C PHE A 176 8.49 -1.80 -10.09
N ARG A 177 9.07 -2.52 -9.13
CA ARG A 177 8.48 -2.69 -7.80
C ARG A 177 8.95 -1.56 -6.91
N MET A 178 8.06 -0.66 -6.50
CA MET A 178 8.47 0.60 -5.85
C MET A 178 7.55 1.02 -4.71
N ALA A 179 8.01 2.05 -3.99
CA ALA A 179 7.29 2.87 -3.02
C ALA A 179 6.78 4.17 -3.70
N GLN A 180 6.31 5.18 -2.94
CA GLN A 180 5.71 6.40 -3.52
C GLN A 180 6.69 7.22 -4.38
N HIS A 181 6.10 8.11 -5.20
CA HIS A 181 6.84 9.10 -6.02
C HIS A 181 7.74 8.47 -7.10
N ALA A 182 7.40 7.24 -7.49
CA ALA A 182 8.06 6.48 -8.54
C ALA A 182 7.11 6.29 -9.72
N PHE A 183 7.56 6.64 -10.92
CA PHE A 183 6.77 6.49 -12.15
C PHE A 183 7.54 5.94 -13.35
N LEU A 184 6.79 5.34 -14.29
CA LEU A 184 7.21 5.18 -15.69
C LEU A 184 6.32 6.04 -16.58
N SER A 185 6.90 6.84 -17.49
CA SER A 185 6.07 7.66 -18.39
C SER A 185 6.62 7.86 -19.80
N HIS A 186 5.71 8.05 -20.76
CA HIS A 186 6.05 8.33 -22.17
C HIS A 186 6.94 7.25 -22.82
N MET A 187 6.57 5.98 -22.69
CA MET A 187 7.38 4.84 -23.13
C MET A 187 6.64 3.92 -24.10
N ASP A 188 7.34 3.40 -25.11
CA ASP A 188 6.84 2.26 -25.89
C ASP A 188 7.58 0.97 -25.53
N PHE A 189 6.81 -0.08 -25.29
CA PHE A 189 7.28 -1.43 -25.05
C PHE A 189 6.98 -2.31 -26.28
N ARG A 190 8.04 -2.69 -27.00
CA ARG A 190 7.99 -3.58 -28.17
C ARG A 190 8.49 -4.97 -27.76
N LEU A 191 7.55 -5.86 -27.43
CA LEU A 191 7.83 -7.03 -26.61
C LEU A 191 8.07 -8.32 -27.40
N GLY A 192 7.64 -8.40 -28.65
CA GLY A 192 7.75 -9.64 -29.44
C GLY A 192 7.10 -10.82 -28.70
N THR A 193 7.90 -11.82 -28.31
CA THR A 193 7.45 -13.00 -27.56
C THR A 193 7.85 -12.99 -26.07
N ALA A 194 8.30 -11.84 -25.55
CA ALA A 194 8.76 -11.67 -24.17
C ALA A 194 7.69 -12.09 -23.13
N PHE A 195 8.13 -12.31 -21.90
CA PHE A 195 7.24 -12.64 -20.79
C PHE A 195 6.36 -11.44 -20.42
N ALA A 196 6.94 -10.27 -20.20
CA ALA A 196 6.20 -9.06 -19.84
C ALA A 196 6.92 -7.78 -20.29
N GLY A 197 6.18 -6.67 -20.41
CA GLY A 197 6.78 -5.33 -20.47
C GLY A 197 7.23 -4.88 -19.08
N VAL A 198 6.31 -4.87 -18.12
CA VAL A 198 6.59 -4.59 -16.71
C VAL A 198 6.32 -5.84 -15.87
N TYR A 199 7.25 -6.14 -14.96
CA TYR A 199 7.13 -7.22 -13.97
C TYR A 199 7.22 -6.66 -12.55
N GLN A 200 6.16 -6.87 -11.75
CA GLN A 200 5.92 -6.21 -10.46
C GLN A 200 5.91 -4.69 -10.62
N ALA A 201 4.73 -4.10 -10.71
CA ALA A 201 4.53 -2.66 -10.93
C ALA A 201 4.33 -1.91 -9.60
N GLY A 202 4.59 -0.61 -9.60
CA GLY A 202 4.38 0.35 -8.51
C GLY A 202 5.21 1.61 -8.78
N ASN A 203 4.80 2.85 -8.51
CA ASN A 203 3.52 3.28 -7.95
C ASN A 203 2.57 3.81 -9.02
N LEU A 204 3.11 4.51 -10.03
CA LEU A 204 2.34 5.07 -11.14
C LEU A 204 2.96 4.74 -12.50
N ILE A 205 2.13 4.48 -13.51
CA ILE A 205 2.53 4.43 -14.91
C ILE A 205 1.58 5.30 -15.72
N GLU A 206 2.14 6.16 -16.58
CA GLU A 206 1.36 7.10 -17.39
C GLU A 206 1.84 7.13 -18.84
N ASN A 207 0.91 7.11 -19.79
CA ASN A 207 1.22 7.27 -21.21
C ASN A 207 2.28 6.24 -21.67
N VAL A 208 2.00 4.97 -21.39
CA VAL A 208 2.87 3.84 -21.74
C VAL A 208 2.13 2.85 -22.64
N HIS A 209 2.80 2.41 -23.71
CA HIS A 209 2.18 1.61 -24.76
C HIS A 209 2.86 0.25 -24.94
N PHE A 210 2.10 -0.83 -24.75
CA PHE A 210 2.58 -2.21 -24.80
C PHE A 210 2.14 -2.94 -26.08
N GLN A 211 3.10 -3.41 -26.86
CA GLN A 211 2.88 -4.08 -28.14
C GLN A 211 3.48 -5.48 -28.16
N GLY A 212 2.63 -6.49 -28.34
CA GLY A 212 3.02 -7.90 -28.28
C GLY A 212 3.34 -8.37 -26.85
N GLY A 213 4.13 -9.44 -26.74
CA GLY A 213 4.47 -10.09 -25.47
C GLY A 213 3.43 -11.11 -25.03
N ARG A 214 3.78 -11.92 -24.02
CA ARG A 214 2.83 -12.80 -23.34
C ARG A 214 1.84 -11.97 -22.53
N TYR A 215 2.38 -11.03 -21.76
CA TYR A 215 1.66 -10.03 -20.98
C TYR A 215 2.25 -8.64 -21.26
N GLY A 216 1.46 -7.59 -21.07
CA GLY A 216 1.97 -6.23 -21.00
C GLY A 216 2.54 -5.95 -19.62
N ILE A 217 1.71 -6.19 -18.59
CA ILE A 217 2.09 -6.07 -17.18
C ILE A 217 1.79 -7.39 -16.46
N VAL A 218 2.71 -7.85 -15.61
CA VAL A 218 2.48 -8.88 -14.60
C VAL A 218 2.79 -8.26 -13.25
N THR A 219 1.83 -8.23 -12.34
CA THR A 219 2.00 -7.57 -11.03
C THR A 219 2.30 -8.55 -9.91
N GLU A 220 2.69 -7.98 -8.78
CA GLU A 220 2.61 -8.52 -7.42
C GLU A 220 2.45 -7.28 -6.51
N LYS A 221 2.15 -7.45 -5.21
CA LYS A 221 2.17 -6.37 -4.22
C LYS A 221 3.33 -5.40 -4.44
N THR A 222 3.02 -4.11 -4.47
CA THR A 222 4.01 -3.03 -4.50
C THR A 222 4.90 -3.10 -3.24
N SER A 223 5.86 -2.19 -3.08
CA SER A 223 6.71 -2.18 -1.88
C SER A 223 6.48 -0.87 -1.13
N PRO A 224 5.59 -0.83 -0.11
CA PRO A 224 5.10 -1.91 0.77
C PRO A 224 3.60 -2.25 0.65
N ALA A 225 3.14 -2.66 -0.54
CA ALA A 225 1.74 -3.03 -0.80
C ALA A 225 0.74 -1.87 -0.69
N TRP A 226 1.12 -0.67 -1.16
CA TRP A 226 0.18 0.37 -1.54
C TRP A 226 -0.33 0.15 -2.97
N GLN A 227 -1.31 0.94 -3.37
CA GLN A 227 -1.98 0.81 -4.66
C GLN A 227 -1.05 1.10 -5.85
N PHE A 228 -1.48 0.68 -7.03
CA PHE A 228 -0.82 0.99 -8.29
C PHE A 228 -1.81 1.62 -9.27
N THR A 229 -1.43 2.75 -9.86
CA THR A 229 -2.27 3.46 -10.84
C THR A 229 -1.66 3.46 -12.25
N LEU A 230 -2.50 3.12 -13.25
CA LEU A 230 -2.18 3.15 -14.67
C LEU A 230 -3.07 4.15 -15.41
N LEU A 231 -2.44 5.18 -15.99
CA LEU A 231 -3.11 6.28 -16.69
C LEU A 231 -2.76 6.27 -18.18
N ASP A 232 -3.72 6.63 -19.03
CA ASP A 232 -3.50 7.04 -20.42
C ASP A 232 -2.68 6.06 -21.28
N SER A 233 -2.81 4.77 -20.97
CA SER A 233 -1.92 3.71 -21.49
C SER A 233 -2.64 2.74 -22.42
N THR A 234 -1.88 2.02 -23.25
CA THR A 234 -2.49 1.08 -24.23
C THR A 234 -1.82 -0.28 -24.29
N PHE A 235 -2.62 -1.31 -24.55
CA PHE A 235 -2.18 -2.69 -24.75
C PHE A 235 -2.69 -3.23 -26.08
N ASP A 236 -1.80 -3.77 -26.89
CA ASP A 236 -2.13 -4.35 -28.19
C ASP A 236 -1.40 -5.66 -28.44
N GLY A 237 -2.16 -6.73 -28.70
CA GLY A 237 -1.63 -7.97 -29.22
C GLY A 237 -0.94 -8.88 -28.20
N GLN A 238 -1.24 -8.73 -26.90
CA GLN A 238 -0.73 -9.66 -25.89
C GLN A 238 -1.30 -11.07 -26.10
N ARG A 239 -0.43 -12.07 -26.02
CA ARG A 239 -0.77 -13.47 -26.34
C ARG A 239 -1.73 -14.10 -25.33
N ASP A 240 -1.58 -13.79 -24.04
CA ASP A 240 -2.34 -14.45 -22.97
C ASP A 240 -3.34 -13.46 -22.34
N ALA A 241 -2.85 -12.36 -21.77
CA ALA A 241 -3.66 -11.26 -21.23
C ALA A 241 -2.92 -9.92 -21.34
N ALA A 242 -3.62 -8.78 -21.36
CA ALA A 242 -2.95 -7.48 -21.30
C ALA A 242 -2.28 -7.24 -19.94
N ILE A 243 -3.02 -7.49 -18.86
CA ILE A 243 -2.54 -7.40 -17.48
C ILE A 243 -2.83 -8.73 -16.76
N ARG A 244 -1.80 -9.31 -16.15
CA ARG A 244 -1.96 -10.38 -15.16
C ARG A 244 -1.75 -9.77 -13.78
N GLU A 245 -2.82 -9.78 -13.00
CA GLU A 245 -2.96 -9.08 -11.73
C GLU A 245 -2.75 -10.07 -10.56
N HIS A 246 -2.07 -9.58 -9.51
CA HIS A 246 -1.77 -10.30 -8.28
C HIS A 246 -1.60 -9.33 -7.08
N GLU A 247 -2.69 -8.99 -6.39
CA GLU A 247 -2.75 -8.14 -5.18
C GLU A 247 -1.97 -6.81 -5.31
N VAL A 248 -2.13 -6.10 -6.43
CA VAL A 248 -1.46 -4.81 -6.64
C VAL A 248 -2.35 -3.60 -6.29
N ASP A 249 -3.63 -3.84 -5.98
CA ASP A 249 -4.67 -2.83 -5.80
C ASP A 249 -4.77 -1.90 -7.03
N LEU A 250 -5.06 -2.49 -8.19
CA LEU A 250 -4.94 -1.85 -9.49
C LEU A 250 -6.01 -0.79 -9.75
N THR A 251 -5.58 0.43 -10.07
CA THR A 251 -6.42 1.53 -10.58
C THR A 251 -6.09 1.81 -12.06
N LEU A 252 -7.11 1.88 -12.93
CA LEU A 252 -6.94 2.25 -14.33
C LEU A 252 -7.80 3.47 -14.69
N VAL A 253 -7.22 4.44 -15.40
CA VAL A 253 -7.96 5.58 -15.97
C VAL A 253 -7.57 5.78 -17.42
N ASN A 254 -8.56 5.84 -18.31
CA ASN A 254 -8.37 6.08 -19.75
C ASN A 254 -7.40 5.07 -20.42
N VAL A 255 -7.49 3.79 -20.03
CA VAL A 255 -6.66 2.72 -20.58
C VAL A 255 -7.38 2.00 -21.72
N ALA A 256 -6.68 1.74 -22.84
CA ALA A 256 -7.21 0.98 -23.96
C ALA A 256 -6.53 -0.38 -24.12
N ILE A 257 -7.31 -1.45 -24.17
CA ILE A 257 -6.85 -2.84 -24.31
C ILE A 257 -7.47 -3.44 -25.56
N ARG A 258 -6.63 -3.96 -26.47
CA ARG A 258 -7.09 -4.52 -27.73
C ARG A 258 -6.35 -5.77 -28.19
N ASN A 259 -7.06 -6.56 -29.00
CA ASN A 259 -6.52 -7.71 -29.74
C ASN A 259 -5.82 -8.76 -28.85
N THR A 260 -6.40 -9.06 -27.69
CA THR A 260 -5.86 -10.02 -26.72
C THR A 260 -6.94 -11.00 -26.24
N PRO A 261 -6.61 -12.21 -25.76
CA PRO A 261 -7.62 -13.10 -25.22
C PRO A 261 -8.31 -12.58 -23.96
N VAL A 262 -7.55 -12.00 -23.03
CA VAL A 262 -8.07 -11.49 -21.77
C VAL A 262 -7.58 -10.07 -21.56
N GLY A 263 -8.45 -9.17 -21.13
CA GLY A 263 -8.00 -7.83 -20.74
C GLY A 263 -7.19 -7.88 -19.46
N ILE A 264 -7.87 -8.15 -18.34
CA ILE A 264 -7.28 -8.23 -17.01
C ILE A 264 -7.53 -9.61 -16.43
N GLU A 265 -6.48 -10.31 -16.04
CA GLU A 265 -6.55 -11.63 -15.42
C GLU A 265 -6.06 -11.57 -13.97
N ILE A 266 -6.98 -11.64 -13.00
CA ILE A 266 -6.62 -11.81 -11.58
C ILE A 266 -6.15 -13.24 -11.38
N ASP A 267 -5.08 -13.48 -10.63
CA ASP A 267 -4.52 -14.82 -10.46
C ASP A 267 -5.42 -15.80 -9.69
N ARG A 268 -5.22 -17.11 -9.93
CA ARG A 268 -6.06 -18.15 -9.32
C ARG A 268 -5.82 -18.19 -7.81
N GLY A 269 -6.90 -18.19 -7.03
CA GLY A 269 -6.83 -18.24 -5.57
C GLY A 269 -6.53 -16.87 -4.94
N TYR A 270 -6.46 -15.82 -5.74
CA TYR A 270 -6.23 -14.44 -5.32
C TYR A 270 -7.41 -13.53 -5.62
N GLY A 271 -7.62 -12.57 -4.74
CA GLY A 271 -8.47 -11.40 -4.96
C GLY A 271 -7.60 -10.16 -5.15
N ASP A 272 -8.21 -9.04 -5.52
CA ASP A 272 -7.56 -7.74 -5.63
C ASP A 272 -8.58 -6.59 -5.53
N SER A 273 -8.10 -5.39 -5.23
CA SER A 273 -8.86 -4.14 -5.29
C SER A 273 -8.71 -3.48 -6.67
N LEU A 274 -9.46 -3.97 -7.66
CA LEU A 274 -9.41 -3.48 -9.04
C LEU A 274 -10.47 -2.39 -9.29
N TRP A 275 -10.05 -1.19 -9.70
CA TRP A 275 -10.93 -0.12 -10.16
C TRP A 275 -10.56 0.37 -11.57
N GLY A 276 -11.47 0.25 -12.54
CA GLY A 276 -11.29 0.77 -13.90
C GLY A 276 -12.27 1.87 -14.26
N LYS A 277 -11.77 3.07 -14.57
CA LYS A 277 -12.57 4.19 -15.07
C LYS A 277 -12.20 4.54 -16.51
N ASP A 278 -13.23 4.71 -17.35
CA ASP A 278 -13.04 5.04 -18.77
C ASP A 278 -12.18 4.02 -19.56
N VAL A 279 -12.18 2.76 -19.13
CA VAL A 279 -11.40 1.69 -19.77
C VAL A 279 -12.06 1.25 -21.08
N ARG A 280 -11.26 1.04 -22.11
CA ARG A 280 -11.71 0.60 -23.44
C ARG A 280 -11.21 -0.80 -23.76
N PHE A 281 -12.13 -1.68 -24.15
CA PHE A 281 -11.83 -3.05 -24.57
C PHE A 281 -12.25 -3.28 -26.03
N GLU A 282 -11.33 -3.74 -26.88
CA GLU A 282 -11.61 -3.99 -28.30
C GLU A 282 -11.08 -5.35 -28.74
N ASN A 283 -11.95 -6.17 -29.35
CA ASN A 283 -11.57 -7.49 -29.89
C ASN A 283 -11.00 -8.45 -28.82
N ILE A 284 -11.53 -8.39 -27.59
CA ILE A 284 -11.17 -9.33 -26.52
C ILE A 284 -11.89 -10.65 -26.70
N SER A 285 -11.13 -11.73 -26.94
CA SER A 285 -11.71 -12.99 -27.41
C SER A 285 -12.24 -13.92 -26.31
N LYS A 286 -11.83 -13.77 -25.04
CA LYS A 286 -12.32 -14.59 -23.91
C LYS A 286 -13.11 -13.80 -22.88
N ALA A 287 -12.53 -12.76 -22.27
CA ALA A 287 -13.21 -11.91 -21.28
C ALA A 287 -12.46 -10.58 -21.08
N GLY A 288 -13.19 -9.49 -20.87
CA GLY A 288 -12.59 -8.22 -20.45
C GLY A 288 -11.83 -8.34 -19.12
N VAL A 289 -12.45 -8.99 -18.13
CA VAL A 289 -11.84 -9.30 -16.82
C VAL A 289 -12.14 -10.74 -16.38
N ILE A 290 -11.13 -11.42 -15.85
CA ILE A 290 -11.28 -12.69 -15.12
C ILE A 290 -11.12 -12.43 -13.62
N ILE A 291 -12.13 -12.78 -12.84
CA ILE A 291 -12.21 -12.59 -11.39
C ILE A 291 -12.00 -13.94 -10.70
N SER A 292 -11.16 -13.99 -9.68
CA SER A 292 -10.93 -15.17 -8.83
C SER A 292 -11.19 -14.88 -7.35
N ASN A 293 -11.11 -15.93 -6.52
CA ASN A 293 -11.30 -15.85 -5.08
C ASN A 293 -12.67 -15.24 -4.72
N GLU A 294 -13.71 -15.83 -5.29
CA GLU A 294 -15.08 -15.39 -5.06
C GLU A 294 -15.47 -15.47 -3.58
N LYS A 295 -16.25 -14.49 -3.10
CA LYS A 295 -16.72 -14.39 -1.70
C LYS A 295 -15.58 -14.24 -0.68
N ASN A 296 -14.52 -13.53 -1.07
CA ASN A 296 -13.48 -13.02 -0.21
C ASN A 296 -13.57 -11.48 -0.14
N VAL A 297 -13.37 -10.88 1.03
CA VAL A 297 -13.50 -9.43 1.22
C VAL A 297 -12.44 -8.63 0.47
N PHE A 298 -11.29 -9.23 0.16
CA PHE A 298 -10.22 -8.63 -0.62
C PHE A 298 -10.47 -8.72 -2.14
N THR A 299 -11.54 -9.40 -2.58
CA THR A 299 -11.95 -9.40 -3.98
C THR A 299 -12.94 -8.26 -4.23
N GLN A 300 -12.41 -7.09 -4.59
CA GLN A 300 -13.15 -5.84 -4.72
C GLN A 300 -12.97 -5.29 -6.15
N ILE A 301 -13.92 -5.61 -7.04
CA ILE A 301 -13.78 -5.34 -8.48
C ILE A 301 -14.81 -4.31 -8.92
N GLY A 302 -14.39 -3.22 -9.54
CA GLY A 302 -15.28 -2.16 -9.99
C GLY A 302 -14.88 -1.55 -11.33
N PHE A 303 -15.88 -1.15 -12.11
CA PHE A 303 -15.69 -0.35 -13.31
C PHE A 303 -16.72 0.77 -13.42
N GLU A 304 -16.30 1.92 -13.94
CA GLU A 304 -17.17 3.02 -14.31
C GLU A 304 -16.88 3.48 -15.75
N ASN A 305 -17.93 3.60 -16.54
CA ASN A 305 -17.85 4.04 -17.93
C ASN A 305 -16.89 3.22 -18.84
N ALA A 306 -16.77 1.91 -18.62
CA ALA A 306 -16.00 1.08 -19.54
C ALA A 306 -16.74 0.91 -20.88
N LEU A 307 -16.01 1.04 -21.98
CA LEU A 307 -16.53 0.90 -23.33
C LEU A 307 -15.96 -0.37 -23.96
N VAL A 308 -16.81 -1.13 -24.65
CA VAL A 308 -16.41 -2.44 -25.17
C VAL A 308 -16.92 -2.64 -26.59
N GLU A 309 -16.06 -3.13 -27.49
CA GLU A 309 -16.41 -3.54 -28.85
C GLU A 309 -15.86 -4.94 -29.18
N ASN A 310 -16.65 -5.77 -29.85
CA ASN A 310 -16.30 -7.13 -30.29
C ASN A 310 -15.78 -8.02 -29.15
N SER A 311 -16.39 -7.94 -27.98
CA SER A 311 -16.02 -8.76 -26.81
C SER A 311 -17.29 -9.24 -26.10
N PRO A 312 -17.75 -10.48 -26.34
CA PRO A 312 -19.06 -10.93 -25.89
C PRO A 312 -19.16 -11.13 -24.37
N VAL A 313 -18.04 -11.33 -23.68
CA VAL A 313 -17.98 -11.51 -22.22
C VAL A 313 -17.23 -10.34 -21.63
N PHE A 314 -17.90 -9.57 -20.77
CA PHE A 314 -17.24 -8.50 -20.01
C PHE A 314 -16.47 -9.08 -18.83
N ALA A 315 -17.15 -9.78 -17.92
CA ALA A 315 -16.54 -10.38 -16.74
C ALA A 315 -16.76 -11.90 -16.71
N ARG A 316 -15.75 -12.65 -16.27
CA ARG A 316 -15.82 -14.10 -16.02
C ARG A 316 -15.31 -14.41 -14.63
N PHE A 317 -16.11 -15.12 -13.86
CA PHE A 317 -15.77 -15.60 -12.54
C PHE A 317 -15.13 -16.99 -12.66
N ARG A 318 -13.88 -17.13 -12.24
CA ARG A 318 -13.08 -18.34 -12.46
C ARG A 318 -13.61 -19.53 -11.65
N ASP A 319 -14.03 -19.31 -10.42
CA ASP A 319 -14.32 -20.38 -9.47
C ASP A 319 -15.71 -20.99 -9.72
N SER A 320 -16.71 -20.14 -9.97
CA SER A 320 -18.09 -20.53 -10.30
C SER A 320 -18.33 -20.79 -11.79
N GLY A 321 -17.45 -20.28 -12.66
CA GLY A 321 -17.66 -20.28 -14.11
C GLY A 321 -18.70 -19.27 -14.62
N LYS A 322 -19.30 -18.46 -13.73
CA LYS A 322 -20.31 -17.46 -14.08
C LYS A 322 -19.73 -16.41 -15.03
N THR A 323 -20.53 -15.92 -15.96
CA THR A 323 -20.15 -14.84 -16.88
C THR A 323 -21.15 -13.70 -16.85
N ILE A 324 -20.66 -12.50 -17.16
CA ILE A 324 -21.45 -11.29 -17.39
C ILE A 324 -21.28 -10.91 -18.86
N ALA A 325 -22.35 -11.10 -19.63
CA ALA A 325 -22.34 -10.88 -21.07
C ALA A 325 -22.45 -9.39 -21.43
N GLY A 326 -21.80 -9.03 -22.53
CA GLY A 326 -22.00 -7.75 -23.20
C GLY A 326 -23.36 -7.66 -23.91
N LYS A 327 -23.72 -6.45 -24.37
CA LYS A 327 -24.98 -6.20 -25.10
C LYS A 327 -24.75 -5.69 -26.52
N GLY A 328 -24.63 -6.62 -27.48
CA GLY A 328 -24.42 -6.31 -28.89
C GLY A 328 -22.94 -6.19 -29.26
N LYS A 329 -22.67 -5.69 -30.47
CA LYS A 329 -21.29 -5.54 -31.00
C LYS A 329 -20.48 -4.54 -30.18
N ALA A 330 -21.07 -3.38 -29.89
CA ALA A 330 -20.51 -2.35 -29.03
C ALA A 330 -21.45 -2.09 -27.84
N TYR A 331 -20.90 -1.87 -26.65
CA TYR A 331 -21.68 -1.59 -25.44
C TYR A 331 -20.89 -0.76 -24.43
N LYS A 332 -21.62 -0.12 -23.53
CA LYS A 332 -21.08 0.60 -22.36
C LYS A 332 -21.44 -0.18 -21.10
N VAL A 333 -20.44 -0.43 -20.27
CA VAL A 333 -20.61 -0.80 -18.87
C VAL A 333 -20.63 0.52 -18.09
N ALA A 334 -21.82 1.03 -17.81
CA ALA A 334 -21.99 2.30 -17.12
C ALA A 334 -21.45 2.19 -15.68
N SER A 335 -21.78 1.08 -15.00
CA SER A 335 -21.20 0.70 -13.72
C SER A 335 -21.13 -0.82 -13.58
N PHE A 336 -20.07 -1.31 -12.98
CA PHE A 336 -19.94 -2.70 -12.55
C PHE A 336 -19.32 -2.73 -11.14
N SER A 337 -19.80 -3.63 -10.29
CA SER A 337 -19.16 -3.92 -9.01
C SER A 337 -19.33 -5.40 -8.66
N TYR A 338 -18.27 -6.02 -8.16
CA TYR A 338 -18.29 -7.30 -7.46
C TYR A 338 -17.49 -7.21 -6.16
N GLY A 339 -18.04 -7.79 -5.10
CA GLY A 339 -17.39 -7.91 -3.79
C GLY A 339 -18.38 -7.67 -2.66
N LEU A 340 -17.87 -7.42 -1.45
CA LEU A 340 -18.71 -7.13 -0.30
C LEU A 340 -19.39 -5.75 -0.48
N ALA A 341 -20.71 -5.75 -0.64
CA ALA A 341 -21.51 -4.53 -0.81
C ALA A 341 -22.25 -4.21 0.49
N ILE A 342 -21.98 -3.03 1.04
CA ILE A 342 -22.63 -2.53 2.25
C ILE A 342 -23.90 -1.78 1.83
N PRO A 343 -25.10 -2.25 2.23
CA PRO A 343 -26.35 -1.64 1.77
C PRO A 343 -26.54 -0.20 2.24
N ASP A 344 -26.12 0.09 3.47
CA ASP A 344 -26.27 1.38 4.12
C ASP A 344 -25.36 1.51 5.34
N LEU A 345 -25.22 2.72 5.88
CA LEU A 345 -24.51 2.95 7.14
C LEU A 345 -25.15 2.12 8.28
N GLY A 346 -24.32 1.56 9.16
CA GLY A 346 -24.77 0.71 10.27
C GLY A 346 -25.13 -0.73 9.90
N GLN A 347 -25.06 -1.12 8.62
CA GLN A 347 -25.41 -2.47 8.16
C GLN A 347 -24.17 -3.34 7.93
N THR A 348 -24.35 -4.67 8.00
CA THR A 348 -23.34 -5.65 7.56
C THR A 348 -23.46 -5.86 6.06
N GLY A 349 -22.33 -6.00 5.38
CA GLY A 349 -22.28 -6.21 3.93
C GLY A 349 -22.65 -7.64 3.50
N ASP A 350 -22.99 -7.79 2.22
CA ASP A 350 -23.17 -9.09 1.56
C ASP A 350 -22.52 -9.05 0.17
N TYR A 351 -22.05 -10.19 -0.32
CA TYR A 351 -21.39 -10.28 -1.62
C TYR A 351 -22.38 -10.13 -2.76
N LYS A 352 -22.17 -9.13 -3.62
CA LYS A 352 -23.08 -8.82 -4.73
C LYS A 352 -22.33 -8.66 -6.04
N ILE A 353 -23.08 -8.87 -7.13
CA ILE A 353 -22.70 -8.48 -8.48
C ILE A 353 -23.70 -7.44 -8.92
N GLU A 354 -23.23 -6.24 -9.21
CA GLU A 354 -24.01 -5.14 -9.77
C GLU A 354 -23.46 -4.82 -11.16
N ALA A 355 -24.34 -4.72 -12.17
CA ALA A 355 -23.92 -4.45 -13.55
C ALA A 355 -25.01 -3.66 -14.30
N ASP A 356 -24.68 -2.43 -14.69
CA ASP A 356 -25.45 -1.62 -15.64
C ASP A 356 -24.73 -1.62 -16.99
N ILE A 357 -25.23 -2.46 -17.91
CA ILE A 357 -24.68 -2.63 -19.25
C ILE A 357 -25.72 -2.17 -20.27
N ARG A 358 -25.31 -1.33 -21.22
CA ARG A 358 -26.17 -0.71 -22.25
C ARG A 358 -25.55 -0.90 -23.62
N SER A 359 -26.34 -1.31 -24.61
CA SER A 359 -25.89 -1.42 -26.00
C SER A 359 -25.55 -0.04 -26.57
N LEU A 360 -24.55 0.02 -27.45
CA LEU A 360 -24.20 1.21 -28.21
C LEU A 360 -24.37 0.95 -29.71
N PRO A 361 -24.82 1.94 -30.50
CA PRO A 361 -24.92 1.80 -31.95
C PRO A 361 -23.53 1.70 -32.61
N ALA A 362 -22.55 2.42 -32.07
CA ALA A 362 -21.16 2.41 -32.48
C ALA A 362 -20.28 2.82 -31.29
N MET A 363 -19.00 2.51 -31.39
CA MET A 363 -18.03 2.85 -30.38
C MET A 363 -17.71 4.36 -30.40
N PRO A 364 -17.77 5.08 -29.26
CA PRO A 364 -17.39 6.49 -29.19
C PRO A 364 -15.93 6.73 -29.58
N ALA A 365 -15.59 7.99 -29.89
CA ALA A 365 -14.19 8.40 -30.05
C ALA A 365 -13.40 8.21 -28.74
N PRO A 366 -12.08 7.99 -28.81
CA PRO A 366 -11.21 8.02 -27.63
C PRO A 366 -11.35 9.34 -26.86
N ARG A 367 -11.20 9.29 -25.54
CA ARG A 367 -11.23 10.48 -24.68
C ARG A 367 -9.88 11.21 -24.75
N GLU A 368 -9.89 12.48 -24.35
CA GLU A 368 -8.66 13.20 -24.01
C GLU A 368 -7.96 12.51 -22.83
N ALA A 369 -6.64 12.70 -22.74
CA ALA A 369 -5.83 12.15 -21.66
C ALA A 369 -6.29 12.66 -20.29
N ALA A 370 -6.19 11.81 -19.27
CA ALA A 370 -6.50 12.16 -17.88
C ALA A 370 -5.46 13.14 -17.33
N ILE A 371 -4.20 12.97 -17.74
CA ILE A 371 -3.11 13.91 -17.50
C ILE A 371 -2.85 14.70 -18.78
N ARG A 372 -2.75 16.02 -18.66
CA ARG A 372 -2.45 16.90 -19.79
C ARG A 372 -0.95 17.01 -19.99
N ASP A 373 -0.52 17.10 -21.25
CA ASP A 373 0.90 17.28 -21.57
C ASP A 373 1.47 18.59 -21.01
N LEU A 374 2.75 18.55 -20.63
CA LEU A 374 3.55 19.75 -20.40
C LEU A 374 3.72 20.55 -21.72
N PRO A 375 3.84 21.89 -21.66
CA PRO A 375 4.14 22.69 -22.84
C PRO A 375 5.45 22.27 -23.52
N PRO A 376 5.61 22.50 -24.84
CA PRO A 376 6.82 22.13 -25.57
C PRO A 376 8.09 22.66 -24.91
N MET A 377 9.10 21.79 -24.79
CA MET A 377 10.35 22.11 -24.10
C MET A 377 11.08 23.34 -24.68
N ALA A 378 10.90 23.63 -25.97
CA ALA A 378 11.49 24.81 -26.62
C ALA A 378 11.00 26.15 -26.04
N GLU A 379 9.87 26.15 -25.31
CA GLU A 379 9.32 27.33 -24.65
C GLU A 379 9.79 27.48 -23.20
N TRP A 380 10.53 26.52 -22.66
CA TRP A 380 10.93 26.52 -21.25
C TRP A 380 12.05 27.54 -21.02
N THR A 381 11.88 28.40 -20.02
CA THR A 381 12.91 29.35 -19.60
C THR A 381 13.57 28.87 -18.31
N ASN A 382 14.89 28.63 -18.33
CA ASN A 382 15.65 28.27 -17.13
C ASN A 382 15.70 29.46 -16.16
N ILE A 383 15.19 29.28 -14.95
CA ILE A 383 15.11 30.36 -13.96
C ILE A 383 16.47 30.91 -13.50
N ARG A 384 17.55 30.12 -13.59
CA ARG A 384 18.90 30.58 -13.28
C ARG A 384 19.39 31.65 -14.24
N SER A 385 18.96 31.59 -15.50
CA SER A 385 19.23 32.65 -16.50
C SER A 385 18.52 33.97 -16.16
N LEU A 386 17.51 33.91 -15.30
CA LEU A 386 16.73 35.06 -14.83
C LEU A 386 17.18 35.58 -13.45
N GLY A 387 18.23 34.98 -12.87
CA GLY A 387 18.90 35.47 -11.66
C GLY A 387 18.61 34.70 -10.37
N ALA A 388 17.82 33.62 -10.40
CA ALA A 388 17.69 32.73 -9.25
C ALA A 388 18.94 31.84 -9.09
N MET A 389 19.41 31.62 -7.88
CA MET A 389 20.65 30.90 -7.60
C MET A 389 20.42 29.42 -7.31
N GLY A 390 19.42 29.09 -6.48
CA GLY A 390 19.12 27.72 -6.08
C GLY A 390 20.21 27.07 -5.23
N ASP A 391 21.02 27.86 -4.51
CA ASP A 391 22.21 27.41 -3.78
C ASP A 391 21.96 27.12 -2.28
N GLY A 392 20.71 27.22 -1.82
CA GLY A 392 20.31 27.06 -0.42
C GLY A 392 20.75 28.21 0.49
N LYS A 393 21.22 29.33 -0.06
CA LYS A 393 21.76 30.47 0.71
C LYS A 393 21.16 31.79 0.27
N ALA A 394 21.23 32.10 -1.02
CA ALA A 394 20.66 33.31 -1.60
C ALA A 394 19.15 33.33 -1.41
N ASP A 395 18.61 34.49 -1.04
CA ASP A 395 17.16 34.68 -1.02
C ASP A 395 16.69 34.90 -2.47
N ASP A 396 16.10 33.86 -3.06
CA ASP A 396 15.68 33.84 -4.45
C ASP A 396 14.28 34.45 -4.65
N THR A 397 13.59 34.87 -3.59
CA THR A 397 12.18 35.32 -3.64
C THR A 397 11.92 36.35 -4.72
N ALA A 398 12.70 37.45 -4.74
CA ALA A 398 12.48 38.54 -5.69
C ALA A 398 12.82 38.14 -7.13
N ALA A 399 13.86 37.30 -7.31
CA ALA A 399 14.25 36.81 -8.64
C ALA A 399 13.19 35.86 -9.20
N ILE A 400 12.68 34.95 -8.37
CA ILE A 400 11.64 33.99 -8.76
C ILE A 400 10.31 34.71 -9.02
N GLN A 401 9.89 35.65 -8.18
CA GLN A 401 8.66 36.40 -8.44
C GLN A 401 8.75 37.17 -9.77
N LYS A 402 9.87 37.85 -10.03
CA LYS A 402 10.09 38.55 -11.31
C LYS A 402 10.08 37.58 -12.49
N ALA A 403 10.65 36.39 -12.34
CA ALA A 403 10.61 35.36 -13.37
C ALA A 403 9.17 34.92 -13.64
N ILE A 404 8.37 34.66 -12.60
CA ILE A 404 6.95 34.31 -12.71
C ILE A 404 6.18 35.44 -13.40
N ASP A 405 6.39 36.69 -13.04
CA ASP A 405 5.66 37.82 -13.63
C ASP A 405 5.93 37.96 -15.15
N SER A 406 7.17 37.68 -15.57
CA SER A 406 7.66 37.94 -16.92
C SER A 406 7.58 36.74 -17.87
N HIS A 407 7.52 35.51 -17.36
CA HIS A 407 7.52 34.29 -18.18
C HIS A 407 6.41 33.34 -17.76
N ARG A 408 5.75 32.75 -18.76
CA ARG A 408 4.70 31.77 -18.54
C ARG A 408 5.26 30.43 -18.06
N ILE A 409 6.32 29.94 -18.72
CA ILE A 409 6.86 28.57 -18.53
C ILE A 409 8.28 28.66 -17.97
N LEU A 410 8.45 28.17 -16.74
CA LEU A 410 9.71 28.23 -16.01
C LEU A 410 10.20 26.82 -15.67
N TYR A 411 11.45 26.56 -16.04
CA TYR A 411 12.16 25.35 -15.67
C TYR A 411 13.11 25.63 -14.50
N PHE A 412 13.04 24.78 -13.48
CA PHE A 412 13.86 24.79 -12.28
C PHE A 412 14.86 23.62 -12.32
N PRO A 413 16.14 23.88 -12.62
CA PRO A 413 17.18 22.88 -12.43
C PRO A 413 17.30 22.47 -10.96
N THR A 414 17.90 21.32 -10.68
CA THR A 414 18.15 20.86 -9.29
C THR A 414 18.83 21.93 -8.46
N GLY A 415 18.36 22.12 -7.22
CA GLY A 415 18.76 23.21 -6.34
C GLY A 415 17.77 23.43 -5.20
N PHE A 416 18.26 24.13 -4.17
CA PHE A 416 17.45 24.57 -3.03
C PHE A 416 17.23 26.07 -3.15
N TYR A 417 16.04 26.46 -3.57
CA TYR A 417 15.65 27.84 -3.80
C TYR A 417 15.00 28.39 -2.53
N LYS A 418 15.75 29.19 -1.77
CA LYS A 418 15.26 29.79 -0.54
C LYS A 418 14.26 30.91 -0.89
N VAL A 419 13.09 30.84 -0.29
CA VAL A 419 12.04 31.87 -0.38
C VAL A 419 11.70 32.38 1.02
N THR A 420 11.56 33.69 1.17
CA THR A 420 11.28 34.35 2.46
C THR A 420 9.92 35.05 2.48
N ASP A 421 9.22 35.10 1.35
CA ASP A 421 7.85 35.59 1.23
C ASP A 421 7.10 34.77 0.15
N ARG A 422 5.79 34.97 0.06
CA ARG A 422 4.91 34.32 -0.91
C ARG A 422 5.32 34.62 -2.35
N LEU A 423 5.27 33.58 -3.20
CA LEU A 423 5.29 33.68 -4.65
C LEU A 423 3.87 33.58 -5.23
N THR A 424 3.45 34.60 -5.98
CA THR A 424 2.13 34.65 -6.61
C THR A 424 2.25 34.22 -8.08
N LEU A 425 1.50 33.19 -8.46
CA LEU A 425 1.44 32.71 -9.83
C LEU A 425 0.63 33.65 -10.73
N ARG A 426 0.94 33.63 -12.02
CA ARG A 426 0.08 34.21 -13.06
C ARG A 426 -1.19 33.37 -13.22
N PRO A 427 -2.19 33.84 -13.99
CA PRO A 427 -3.33 33.00 -14.37
C PRO A 427 -2.96 31.77 -15.20
N ASP A 428 -1.76 31.69 -15.77
CA ASP A 428 -1.35 30.66 -16.72
C ASP A 428 0.07 30.13 -16.48
N SER A 429 0.60 30.28 -15.27
CA SER A 429 1.96 29.86 -14.90
C SER A 429 2.16 28.35 -15.02
N VAL A 430 3.33 27.97 -15.53
CA VAL A 430 3.80 26.59 -15.60
C VAL A 430 5.19 26.51 -14.97
N LEU A 431 5.31 25.77 -13.86
CA LEU A 431 6.58 25.57 -13.16
C LEU A 431 6.97 24.09 -13.23
N ILE A 432 8.18 23.81 -13.71
CA ILE A 432 8.64 22.46 -14.04
C ILE A 432 9.98 22.17 -13.36
N GLY A 433 10.06 21.07 -12.63
CA GLY A 433 11.29 20.42 -12.18
C GLY A 433 11.36 18.97 -12.67
N LEU A 434 12.49 18.29 -12.46
CA LEU A 434 12.68 16.88 -12.86
C LEU A 434 12.86 15.93 -11.67
N HIS A 435 13.04 16.47 -10.47
CA HIS A 435 13.26 15.65 -9.28
C HIS A 435 12.81 16.40 -8.02
N PRO A 436 11.62 16.12 -7.47
CA PRO A 436 11.05 16.92 -6.41
C PRO A 436 11.91 16.87 -5.13
N ALA A 437 12.58 15.74 -4.85
CA ALA A 437 13.49 15.65 -3.70
C ALA A 437 14.70 16.62 -3.75
N ILE A 438 15.18 17.03 -4.93
CA ILE A 438 16.41 17.86 -5.05
C ILE A 438 16.20 19.13 -5.88
N THR A 439 14.98 19.41 -6.33
CA THR A 439 14.54 20.70 -6.86
C THR A 439 13.47 21.27 -5.91
N GLN A 440 13.88 22.08 -4.94
CA GLN A 440 13.02 22.51 -3.85
C GLN A 440 12.86 24.02 -3.74
N LEU A 441 11.62 24.50 -3.59
CA LEU A 441 11.33 25.81 -3.01
C LEU A 441 11.16 25.64 -1.51
N TYR A 442 11.88 26.42 -0.70
CA TYR A 442 11.76 26.29 0.76
C TYR A 442 11.77 27.59 1.54
N ILE A 443 10.97 27.62 2.61
CA ILE A 443 11.01 28.67 3.62
C ILE A 443 12.00 28.24 4.70
N PRO A 444 12.99 29.08 5.08
CA PRO A 444 13.89 28.77 6.18
C PRO A 444 13.12 28.71 7.50
N ASP A 445 13.63 27.95 8.46
CA ASP A 445 13.13 27.97 9.85
C ASP A 445 13.21 29.40 10.43
N ASP A 446 12.28 29.76 11.32
CA ASP A 446 12.17 31.07 11.99
C ASP A 446 12.07 32.25 11.03
N ASN A 447 11.42 32.09 9.88
CA ASN A 447 11.30 33.17 8.92
C ASN A 447 10.37 34.28 9.43
N PRO A 448 10.83 35.54 9.60
CA PRO A 448 10.03 36.61 10.21
C PRO A 448 8.66 36.86 9.56
N ALA A 449 8.56 36.68 8.23
CA ALA A 449 7.29 36.85 7.50
C ALA A 449 6.22 35.80 7.86
N HIS A 450 6.63 34.63 8.38
CA HIS A 450 5.76 33.49 8.66
C HIS A 450 5.56 33.26 10.18
N ALA A 451 6.15 34.11 11.01
CA ALA A 451 6.02 34.07 12.46
C ALA A 451 4.75 34.76 12.97
N GLY A 452 4.39 34.48 14.22
CA GLY A 452 3.33 35.16 14.96
C GLY A 452 1.90 34.84 14.51
N LEU A 453 0.94 35.60 15.04
CA LEU A 453 -0.47 35.48 14.68
C LEU A 453 -0.75 36.29 13.40
N GLY A 454 -1.36 35.66 12.40
CA GLY A 454 -1.74 36.33 11.16
C GLY A 454 -2.31 35.35 10.12
N PRO A 455 -2.71 35.86 8.93
CA PRO A 455 -3.18 35.01 7.85
C PRO A 455 -2.05 34.12 7.31
N VAL A 456 -2.44 33.03 6.65
CA VAL A 456 -1.52 32.15 5.92
C VAL A 456 -0.64 32.94 4.94
N VAL A 457 0.63 32.56 4.85
CA VAL A 457 1.60 33.02 3.86
C VAL A 457 2.14 31.76 3.19
N PRO A 458 1.64 31.38 2.02
CA PRO A 458 2.06 30.17 1.34
C PRO A 458 3.38 30.35 0.60
N ILE A 459 4.08 29.26 0.23
CA ILE A 459 5.18 29.32 -0.74
C ILE A 459 4.64 29.73 -2.10
N LEU A 460 3.69 28.96 -2.63
CA LEU A 460 3.04 29.23 -3.91
C LEU A 460 1.56 29.57 -3.70
N GLU A 461 1.09 30.67 -4.29
CA GLU A 461 -0.32 31.03 -4.35
C GLU A 461 -0.77 31.16 -5.81
N SER A 462 -1.81 30.41 -6.19
CA SER A 462 -2.40 30.53 -7.51
C SER A 462 -3.62 31.46 -7.53
N PRO A 463 -3.87 32.18 -8.65
CA PRO A 463 -5.03 33.05 -8.77
C PRO A 463 -6.31 32.24 -8.98
N LYS A 464 -7.43 32.82 -8.53
CA LYS A 464 -8.76 32.22 -8.69
C LYS A 464 -9.08 31.97 -10.17
N GLY A 465 -9.41 30.72 -10.51
CA GLY A 465 -9.80 30.30 -11.85
C GLY A 465 -8.65 30.26 -12.87
N GLY A 466 -7.39 30.31 -12.43
CA GLY A 466 -6.24 30.15 -13.31
C GLY A 466 -6.17 28.78 -14.01
N ASP A 467 -5.31 28.65 -15.01
CA ASP A 467 -4.96 27.42 -15.74
C ASP A 467 -3.45 27.14 -15.55
N ASN A 468 -3.09 26.70 -14.36
CA ASN A 468 -1.70 26.57 -13.93
C ASN A 468 -1.21 25.12 -13.95
N ILE A 469 0.09 24.92 -14.15
CA ILE A 469 0.75 23.61 -14.04
C ILE A 469 1.91 23.71 -13.04
N LEU A 470 1.94 22.78 -12.09
CA LEU A 470 3.07 22.55 -11.20
C LEU A 470 3.52 21.09 -11.36
N SER A 471 4.76 20.88 -11.82
CA SER A 471 5.27 19.52 -12.08
C SER A 471 6.70 19.32 -11.56
N GLY A 472 6.96 18.19 -10.89
CA GLY A 472 8.32 17.74 -10.54
C GLY A 472 9.06 18.58 -9.49
N LEU A 473 8.32 19.26 -8.60
CA LEU A 473 8.85 20.20 -7.62
C LEU A 473 8.63 19.77 -6.17
N GLY A 474 9.63 20.06 -5.34
CA GLY A 474 9.57 19.95 -3.89
C GLY A 474 9.20 21.26 -3.22
N LEU A 475 8.33 21.22 -2.20
CA LEU A 475 7.95 22.39 -1.42
C LEU A 475 8.17 22.14 0.08
N PHE A 476 9.03 22.92 0.73
CA PHE A 476 9.31 22.78 2.16
C PHE A 476 9.01 24.05 2.94
N THR A 477 8.06 23.98 3.86
CA THR A 477 7.61 25.14 4.65
C THR A 477 8.52 25.48 5.83
N GLY A 478 9.63 24.77 6.00
CA GLY A 478 10.39 24.77 7.25
C GLY A 478 9.65 24.02 8.36
N ARG A 479 10.26 23.97 9.54
CA ARG A 479 9.77 23.22 10.71
C ARG A 479 8.96 24.12 11.64
N ILE A 480 9.32 25.40 11.73
CA ILE A 480 8.82 26.35 12.75
C ILE A 480 8.32 27.65 12.12
N ASN A 481 7.37 27.53 11.18
CA ASN A 481 6.75 28.67 10.49
C ASN A 481 5.22 28.61 10.60
N PRO A 482 4.60 29.14 11.68
CA PRO A 482 3.20 28.87 12.00
C PRO A 482 2.19 29.40 10.98
N ARG A 483 2.58 30.39 10.17
CA ARG A 483 1.74 30.93 9.09
C ARG A 483 2.02 30.30 7.73
N ALA A 484 2.95 29.36 7.62
CA ALA A 484 3.30 28.75 6.35
C ALA A 484 2.28 27.71 5.87
N SER A 485 2.13 27.63 4.55
CA SER A 485 1.49 26.56 3.78
C SER A 485 2.34 26.32 2.54
N ALA A 486 2.41 25.10 2.01
CA ALA A 486 3.25 24.85 0.85
C ALA A 486 2.56 25.37 -0.43
N LEU A 487 1.28 25.02 -0.62
CA LEU A 487 0.53 25.40 -1.81
C LEU A 487 -0.87 25.90 -1.44
N LEU A 488 -1.16 27.16 -1.76
CA LEU A 488 -2.51 27.73 -1.72
C LEU A 488 -3.07 27.80 -3.14
N TRP A 489 -3.95 26.85 -3.46
CA TRP A 489 -4.42 26.60 -4.82
C TRP A 489 -5.86 27.07 -5.03
N ARG A 490 -6.04 27.98 -5.98
CA ARG A 490 -7.35 28.49 -6.44
C ARG A 490 -7.55 28.35 -7.95
N SER A 491 -6.65 27.63 -8.62
CA SER A 491 -6.71 27.44 -10.07
C SER A 491 -7.92 26.59 -10.44
N GLY A 492 -8.48 26.81 -11.64
CA GLY A 492 -9.69 26.14 -12.11
C GLY A 492 -9.46 24.71 -12.60
N GLU A 493 -10.55 24.10 -13.07
CA GLU A 493 -10.69 22.68 -13.47
C GLU A 493 -9.63 22.14 -14.45
N LYS A 494 -9.00 22.99 -15.26
CA LYS A 494 -7.99 22.53 -16.25
C LYS A 494 -6.57 22.46 -15.71
N SER A 495 -6.35 22.92 -14.48
CA SER A 495 -5.02 23.05 -13.90
C SER A 495 -4.47 21.71 -13.44
N LEU A 496 -3.15 21.59 -13.33
CA LEU A 496 -2.44 20.35 -13.01
C LEU A 496 -1.43 20.56 -11.87
N VAL A 497 -1.43 19.64 -10.91
CA VAL A 497 -0.36 19.45 -9.92
C VAL A 497 0.10 18.00 -10.02
N GLU A 498 1.33 17.77 -10.46
CA GLU A 498 1.83 16.45 -10.82
C GLU A 498 3.25 16.22 -10.28
N ASP A 499 3.58 15.04 -9.76
CA ASP A 499 4.94 14.73 -9.29
C ASP A 499 5.48 15.79 -8.29
N VAL A 500 4.57 16.31 -7.46
CA VAL A 500 4.87 17.33 -6.44
C VAL A 500 5.03 16.66 -5.09
N LYS A 501 6.10 17.01 -4.39
CA LYS A 501 6.39 16.57 -3.03
C LYS A 501 6.24 17.73 -2.06
N ILE A 502 5.40 17.58 -1.05
CA ILE A 502 5.52 18.43 0.15
C ILE A 502 6.53 17.80 1.09
N MET A 503 7.52 18.56 1.51
CA MET A 503 8.66 18.04 2.28
C MET A 503 8.32 17.87 3.76
N GLY A 504 8.75 16.74 4.30
CA GLY A 504 8.59 16.31 5.69
C GLY A 504 8.78 14.79 5.75
N GLY A 505 8.51 14.17 6.90
CA GLY A 505 8.68 12.71 7.08
C GLY A 505 10.12 12.22 6.98
N GLY A 506 10.36 10.95 7.31
CA GLY A 506 11.67 10.31 7.26
C GLY A 506 12.26 10.23 5.85
N GLY A 507 13.56 10.50 5.69
CA GLY A 507 14.29 10.27 4.43
C GLY A 507 14.27 11.42 3.42
N THR A 508 13.59 12.52 3.73
CA THR A 508 13.53 13.72 2.87
C THR A 508 14.79 14.60 3.03
N PRO A 509 15.50 14.96 1.95
CA PRO A 509 16.65 15.84 2.02
C PRO A 509 16.23 17.31 2.24
N THR A 510 17.09 18.07 2.92
CA THR A 510 16.86 19.47 3.28
C THR A 510 18.06 20.34 2.96
N ALA A 511 17.82 21.64 2.71
CA ALA A 511 18.88 22.60 2.40
C ALA A 511 19.93 22.73 3.52
N ASP A 512 19.51 22.52 4.79
CA ASP A 512 20.40 22.56 5.96
C ASP A 512 21.07 21.22 6.27
N GLY A 513 20.78 20.17 5.49
CA GLY A 513 21.28 18.81 5.69
C GLY A 513 20.76 18.11 6.95
N LYS A 514 19.81 18.72 7.69
CA LYS A 514 19.22 18.12 8.88
C LYS A 514 18.07 17.20 8.47
N MET A 515 18.13 15.95 8.93
CA MET A 515 17.09 14.95 8.68
C MET A 515 15.72 15.41 9.16
N LEU A 516 14.69 15.03 8.41
CA LEU A 516 13.27 15.12 8.77
C LEU A 516 12.79 13.74 9.27
N GLY A 517 11.80 13.71 10.16
CA GLY A 517 11.23 12.48 10.74
C GLY A 517 11.78 12.11 12.14
N ALA A 518 10.87 11.72 13.03
CA ALA A 518 11.05 11.26 14.42
C ALA A 518 12.39 11.67 15.05
N LEU A 519 12.49 12.96 15.37
CA LEU A 519 13.42 13.46 16.37
C LEU A 519 13.17 12.63 17.63
N ARG A 520 14.13 11.74 17.95
CA ARG A 520 14.06 10.90 19.13
C ARG A 520 13.74 11.77 20.33
N VAL A 521 12.58 11.54 20.94
CA VAL A 521 12.24 12.07 22.25
C VAL A 521 13.23 11.45 23.23
N ASN A 522 14.37 12.12 23.42
CA ASN A 522 15.31 11.77 24.46
C ASN A 522 15.31 12.88 25.51
N THR A 523 14.90 12.46 26.70
CA THR A 523 15.50 12.82 28.01
C THR A 523 15.07 14.07 28.76
N GLY A 524 14.03 14.80 28.35
CA GLY A 524 13.55 15.92 29.18
C GLY A 524 14.49 17.12 29.21
N ASP A 525 15.34 17.26 28.20
CA ASP A 525 16.01 18.50 27.81
C ASP A 525 15.43 18.99 26.47
N PRO A 526 15.29 20.32 26.26
CA PRO A 526 14.52 20.88 25.15
C PRO A 526 15.27 20.73 23.83
N LEU A 527 14.97 19.67 23.08
CA LEU A 527 15.44 19.51 21.70
C LEU A 527 14.29 19.13 20.76
N THR A 528 13.31 20.02 20.73
CA THR A 528 12.86 20.84 19.60
C THR A 528 11.78 21.74 20.16
N ASP A 529 11.44 22.86 19.56
CA ASP A 529 10.26 23.61 20.02
C ASP A 529 8.94 22.84 19.72
N GLY A 530 9.03 21.56 19.29
CA GLY A 530 8.14 20.48 19.74
C GLY A 530 6.69 20.59 19.31
N ARG A 531 6.39 21.49 18.37
CA ARG A 531 5.02 21.78 17.95
C ARG A 531 4.75 21.18 16.57
N LEU A 532 4.33 19.92 16.57
CA LEU A 532 3.57 19.37 15.45
C LEU A 532 2.24 20.12 15.32
N ASP A 533 1.55 19.99 14.18
CA ASP A 533 0.26 20.68 13.97
C ASP A 533 0.36 22.21 14.23
N ALA A 534 1.47 22.81 13.81
CA ALA A 534 1.80 24.22 14.05
C ALA A 534 1.63 25.10 12.82
N GLN A 535 1.53 24.50 11.62
CA GLN A 535 1.45 25.20 10.34
C GLN A 535 0.07 25.01 9.71
N TYR A 536 -0.27 25.86 8.74
CA TYR A 536 -1.44 25.69 7.89
C TYR A 536 -1.32 24.42 7.03
N PRO A 537 -2.39 23.98 6.34
CA PRO A 537 -2.34 22.76 5.54
C PRO A 537 -1.18 22.78 4.55
N SER A 538 -0.59 21.62 4.30
CA SER A 538 0.46 21.44 3.29
C SER A 538 -0.04 21.91 1.94
N ILE A 539 -1.15 21.34 1.47
CA ILE A 539 -1.85 21.76 0.26
C ILE A 539 -3.24 22.25 0.66
N TRP A 540 -3.55 23.51 0.36
CA TRP A 540 -4.86 24.09 0.59
C TRP A 540 -5.51 24.51 -0.73
N VAL A 541 -6.48 23.71 -1.18
CA VAL A 541 -7.35 24.06 -2.31
C VAL A 541 -8.57 24.82 -1.78
N THR A 542 -8.82 26.03 -2.31
CA THR A 542 -9.91 26.86 -1.79
C THR A 542 -10.47 27.84 -2.81
N ASP A 543 -11.52 28.57 -2.42
CA ASP A 543 -12.12 29.67 -3.17
C ASP A 543 -12.52 29.34 -4.62
N GLY A 544 -13.01 28.12 -4.86
CA GLY A 544 -13.35 27.62 -6.20
C GLY A 544 -12.19 26.95 -6.94
N GLY A 545 -11.11 26.58 -6.25
CA GLY A 545 -10.03 25.77 -6.82
C GLY A 545 -10.48 24.36 -7.22
N GLY A 546 -9.84 23.79 -8.24
CA GLY A 546 -10.08 22.45 -8.79
C GLY A 546 -8.87 21.98 -9.60
N GLY A 547 -9.11 21.06 -10.53
CA GLY A 547 -8.08 20.50 -11.42
C GLY A 547 -7.61 19.10 -11.03
N THR A 548 -6.55 18.66 -11.70
CA THR A 548 -6.00 17.31 -11.55
C THR A 548 -4.78 17.33 -10.64
N PHE A 549 -4.72 16.38 -9.71
CA PHE A 549 -3.60 16.12 -8.81
C PHE A 549 -3.15 14.67 -9.03
N ALA A 550 -1.92 14.45 -9.48
CA ALA A 550 -1.41 13.11 -9.82
C ALA A 550 0.00 12.87 -9.27
N ASP A 551 0.28 11.69 -8.74
CA ASP A 551 1.59 11.37 -8.13
C ASP A 551 2.05 12.45 -7.12
N VAL A 552 1.15 12.85 -6.22
CA VAL A 552 1.43 13.85 -5.20
C VAL A 552 1.68 13.16 -3.87
N TRP A 553 2.79 13.51 -3.21
CA TRP A 553 3.12 12.97 -1.90
C TRP A 553 3.30 14.10 -0.89
N SER A 554 2.56 14.04 0.22
CA SER A 554 2.59 15.07 1.25
C SER A 554 2.77 14.46 2.64
N PRO A 555 4.00 14.19 3.11
CA PRO A 555 4.23 13.81 4.49
C PRO A 555 4.78 14.97 5.32
N ASN A 556 3.94 15.78 5.97
CA ASN A 556 4.43 16.95 6.71
C ASN A 556 3.81 17.03 8.12
N SER A 557 4.51 16.45 9.09
CA SER A 557 4.10 16.40 10.49
C SER A 557 3.89 17.78 11.15
N PHE A 558 4.44 18.85 10.56
CA PHE A 558 4.28 20.21 11.07
C PHE A 558 2.96 20.88 10.65
N ALA A 559 2.34 20.42 9.56
CA ALA A 559 1.10 20.96 9.06
C ALA A 559 -0.11 20.33 9.75
N GLN A 560 -1.18 21.12 9.94
CA GLN A 560 -2.43 20.62 10.52
C GLN A 560 -3.13 19.56 9.65
N SER A 561 -2.84 19.55 8.34
CA SER A 561 -3.32 18.54 7.41
C SER A 561 -2.52 18.50 6.12
N GLY A 562 -2.55 17.39 5.41
CA GLY A 562 -1.84 17.22 4.15
C GLY A 562 -2.58 17.82 2.96
N LEU A 563 -3.75 17.30 2.65
CA LEU A 563 -4.63 17.86 1.63
C LEU A 563 -5.88 18.44 2.29
N HIS A 564 -6.09 19.73 2.10
CA HIS A 564 -7.26 20.43 2.63
C HIS A 564 -7.99 21.12 1.49
N ILE A 565 -9.22 20.69 1.20
CA ILE A 565 -10.05 21.25 0.15
C ILE A 565 -11.27 21.90 0.78
N THR A 566 -11.50 23.17 0.45
CA THR A 566 -12.59 23.96 1.02
C THR A 566 -13.33 24.77 -0.02
N ASN A 567 -14.63 24.99 0.19
CA ASN A 567 -15.41 26.01 -0.52
C ASN A 567 -15.26 25.96 -2.05
N THR A 568 -15.47 24.78 -2.62
CA THR A 568 -15.38 24.60 -4.08
C THR A 568 -16.43 23.63 -4.59
N SER A 569 -17.00 23.98 -5.75
CA SER A 569 -17.78 23.08 -6.59
C SER A 569 -17.10 22.85 -7.94
N THR A 570 -15.91 23.42 -8.13
CA THR A 570 -15.10 23.20 -9.33
C THR A 570 -14.65 21.74 -9.31
N PRO A 571 -14.81 21.00 -10.42
CA PRO A 571 -14.38 19.62 -10.47
C PRO A 571 -12.90 19.46 -10.15
N GLY A 572 -12.59 18.37 -9.44
CA GLY A 572 -11.22 17.99 -9.13
C GLY A 572 -11.03 16.48 -9.17
N HIS A 573 -9.84 16.09 -9.61
CA HIS A 573 -9.46 14.69 -9.80
C HIS A 573 -8.16 14.44 -9.06
N VAL A 574 -8.12 13.40 -8.24
CA VAL A 574 -6.92 12.92 -7.57
C VAL A 574 -6.62 11.51 -8.06
N TYR A 575 -5.40 11.30 -8.53
CA TYR A 575 -4.88 10.01 -9.00
C TYR A 575 -3.59 9.70 -8.24
N GLU A 576 -3.53 8.55 -7.56
CA GLU A 576 -2.31 8.04 -6.92
C GLU A 576 -1.65 9.09 -6.00
N MET A 577 -2.37 9.49 -4.94
CA MET A 577 -1.89 10.48 -3.97
C MET A 577 -1.65 9.81 -2.63
N SER A 578 -0.50 10.11 -2.03
CA SER A 578 -0.12 9.67 -0.70
C SER A 578 -0.07 10.86 0.26
N VAL A 579 -0.88 10.82 1.33
CA VAL A 579 -0.97 11.87 2.34
C VAL A 579 -0.76 11.28 3.73
N GLU A 580 0.38 11.58 4.35
CA GLU A 580 0.88 10.78 5.47
C GLU A 580 1.44 11.61 6.62
N HIS A 581 1.46 11.03 7.82
CA HIS A 581 2.21 11.50 8.98
C HIS A 581 1.79 12.87 9.53
N HIS A 582 0.57 13.34 9.25
CA HIS A 582 0.09 14.58 9.86
C HIS A 582 -0.44 14.30 11.26
N ALA A 583 -0.23 15.26 12.17
CA ALA A 583 -0.63 15.07 13.56
C ALA A 583 -2.15 15.07 13.79
N ARG A 584 -2.93 15.71 12.91
CA ARG A 584 -4.37 15.89 13.11
C ARG A 584 -5.24 15.26 12.01
N ASN A 585 -5.00 15.55 10.74
CA ASN A 585 -5.78 14.98 9.63
C ASN A 585 -4.87 14.75 8.42
N GLU A 586 -5.09 13.67 7.70
CA GLU A 586 -4.42 13.47 6.42
C GLU A 586 -5.15 14.29 5.34
N ILE A 587 -6.42 13.98 5.08
CA ILE A 587 -7.25 14.67 4.08
C ILE A 587 -8.49 15.29 4.74
N VAL A 588 -8.73 16.57 4.46
CA VAL A 588 -9.92 17.31 4.91
C VAL A 588 -10.69 17.87 3.72
N LEU A 589 -11.99 17.59 3.65
CA LEU A 589 -12.91 18.16 2.67
C LEU A 589 -14.01 18.91 3.42
N ASP A 590 -14.14 20.22 3.21
CA ASP A 590 -15.18 21.04 3.85
C ASP A 590 -15.91 21.93 2.84
N ASN A 591 -17.22 21.71 2.66
CA ASN A 591 -18.02 22.40 1.64
C ASN A 591 -17.46 22.19 0.21
N VAL A 592 -17.24 20.91 -0.14
CA VAL A 592 -16.65 20.45 -1.41
C VAL A 592 -17.69 19.67 -2.23
N GLN A 593 -17.66 19.86 -3.55
CA GLN A 593 -18.51 19.12 -4.49
C GLN A 593 -17.80 18.76 -5.79
N ASN A 594 -18.17 17.63 -6.38
CA ASN A 594 -17.70 17.18 -7.70
C ASN A 594 -16.23 16.75 -7.72
N TRP A 595 -15.77 16.09 -6.66
CA TRP A 595 -14.40 15.59 -6.55
C TRP A 595 -14.34 14.07 -6.59
N GLU A 596 -13.32 13.56 -7.25
CA GLU A 596 -13.04 12.14 -7.36
C GLU A 596 -11.62 11.84 -6.91
N PHE A 597 -11.48 10.86 -6.04
CA PHE A 597 -10.21 10.37 -5.51
C PHE A 597 -10.06 8.91 -5.92
N LEU A 598 -9.13 8.63 -6.83
CA LEU A 598 -8.82 7.27 -7.27
C LEU A 598 -7.40 6.93 -6.79
N ALA A 599 -7.28 5.84 -6.03
CA ALA A 599 -6.07 5.50 -5.27
C ALA A 599 -5.58 6.59 -4.30
N PRO A 600 -6.43 7.18 -3.43
CA PRO A 600 -5.92 7.94 -2.29
C PRO A 600 -5.39 6.98 -1.23
N GLN A 601 -4.15 7.21 -0.80
CA GLN A 601 -3.51 6.51 0.30
C GLN A 601 -3.23 7.48 1.45
N THR A 602 -3.44 7.00 2.67
CA THR A 602 -3.09 7.75 3.88
C THR A 602 -2.39 6.87 4.90
N GLU A 603 -1.45 7.43 5.67
CA GLU A 603 -0.71 6.71 6.71
C GLU A 603 -0.57 7.50 8.01
N GLN A 604 -0.98 6.89 9.12
CA GLN A 604 -0.72 7.41 10.47
C GLN A 604 0.58 6.85 11.03
N GLU A 605 1.45 7.73 11.52
CA GLU A 605 2.74 7.37 12.11
C GLU A 605 2.70 7.43 13.66
N VAL A 606 3.47 6.55 14.31
CA VAL A 606 3.38 6.31 15.77
C VAL A 606 3.85 7.51 16.62
N ASP A 607 4.83 8.26 16.12
CA ASP A 607 5.46 9.36 16.85
C ASP A 607 4.83 10.73 16.51
N ASP A 608 4.31 10.87 15.29
CA ASP A 608 3.90 12.17 14.74
C ASP A 608 2.38 12.39 14.74
N GLY A 609 1.57 11.33 14.61
CA GLY A 609 0.11 11.47 14.45
C GLY A 609 -0.69 10.22 14.80
N PRO A 610 -0.53 9.63 16.01
CA PRO A 610 -1.29 8.44 16.41
C PRO A 610 -2.81 8.66 16.46
N ASP A 611 -3.24 9.92 16.61
CA ASP A 611 -4.63 10.37 16.73
C ASP A 611 -5.15 11.06 15.44
N ALA A 612 -4.42 10.96 14.33
CA ALA A 612 -4.84 11.60 13.10
C ALA A 612 -6.20 11.03 12.63
N ILE A 613 -6.87 11.71 11.71
CA ILE A 613 -8.00 11.15 10.96
C ILE A 613 -7.54 11.03 9.52
N SER A 614 -7.77 9.87 8.89
CA SER A 614 -7.40 9.68 7.48
C SER A 614 -8.24 10.60 6.58
N LEU A 615 -9.57 10.49 6.63
CA LEU A 615 -10.48 11.35 5.86
C LEU A 615 -11.48 12.05 6.78
N ASP A 616 -11.47 13.39 6.84
CA ASP A 616 -12.50 14.19 7.50
C ASP A 616 -13.33 14.96 6.47
N ILE A 617 -14.59 14.55 6.29
CA ILE A 617 -15.48 15.07 5.25
C ILE A 617 -16.67 15.79 5.88
N ARG A 618 -16.76 17.08 5.61
CA ARG A 618 -17.70 18.01 6.24
C ARG A 618 -18.50 18.76 5.18
N ASN A 619 -19.81 18.89 5.37
CA ASN A 619 -20.67 19.76 4.53
C ASN A 619 -20.54 19.49 3.02
N SER A 620 -20.17 18.28 2.62
CA SER A 620 -19.71 17.99 1.25
C SER A 620 -20.64 16.99 0.57
N LYS A 621 -20.66 17.02 -0.77
CA LYS A 621 -21.52 16.12 -1.53
C LYS A 621 -21.02 15.83 -2.93
N ASN A 622 -21.53 14.78 -3.57
CA ASN A 622 -21.12 14.33 -4.89
C ASN A 622 -19.61 14.07 -4.94
N LEU A 623 -19.18 13.12 -4.11
CA LEU A 623 -17.78 12.68 -4.00
C LEU A 623 -17.67 11.21 -4.39
N LEU A 624 -16.56 10.85 -5.03
CA LEU A 624 -16.17 9.46 -5.28
C LEU A 624 -14.81 9.19 -4.64
N PHE A 625 -14.74 8.11 -3.87
CA PHE A 625 -13.49 7.49 -3.44
C PHE A 625 -13.45 6.08 -4.04
N ALA A 626 -12.40 5.77 -4.80
CA ALA A 626 -12.18 4.46 -5.38
C ALA A 626 -10.77 3.96 -5.06
N ASN A 627 -10.64 2.68 -4.68
CA ASN A 627 -9.37 2.11 -4.21
C ASN A 627 -8.77 2.95 -3.08
N TYR A 628 -9.57 3.30 -2.07
CA TYR A 628 -9.09 4.09 -0.93
C TYR A 628 -8.38 3.18 0.08
N HIS A 629 -7.15 3.56 0.45
CA HIS A 629 -6.33 2.85 1.42
C HIS A 629 -6.05 3.71 2.65
N GLY A 630 -6.70 3.36 3.77
CA GLY A 630 -6.48 3.98 5.08
C GLY A 630 -5.58 3.13 5.97
N TYR A 631 -4.29 3.45 6.03
CA TYR A 631 -3.30 2.67 6.77
C TYR A 631 -2.88 3.34 8.09
N ARG A 632 -2.59 2.50 9.09
CA ARG A 632 -1.88 2.92 10.33
C ARG A 632 -0.62 2.08 10.47
N VAL A 633 0.51 2.69 10.80
CA VAL A 633 1.76 1.92 10.92
C VAL A 633 1.62 0.76 11.90
N THR A 634 2.15 -0.41 11.56
CA THR A 634 2.05 -1.61 12.43
C THR A 634 2.70 -1.43 13.81
N ARG A 635 3.58 -0.43 13.95
CA ARG A 635 4.20 -0.02 15.23
C ARG A 635 3.24 0.73 16.15
N THR A 636 2.07 1.14 15.67
CA THR A 636 1.11 1.92 16.44
C THR A 636 0.70 1.16 17.72
N TYR A 637 0.59 1.90 18.82
CA TYR A 637 0.13 1.38 20.11
C TYR A 637 -1.15 2.07 20.61
N ALA A 638 -1.69 3.01 19.83
CA ALA A 638 -2.85 3.82 20.16
C ALA A 638 -4.08 3.32 19.39
N PRO A 639 -5.23 3.11 20.04
CA PRO A 639 -6.48 2.87 19.32
C PRO A 639 -6.96 4.16 18.64
N GLU A 640 -7.66 4.03 17.51
CA GLU A 640 -8.35 5.14 16.84
C GLU A 640 -9.71 4.66 16.34
N LYS A 641 -10.73 5.51 16.45
CA LYS A 641 -12.12 5.09 16.32
C LYS A 641 -12.52 4.80 14.87
N SER A 642 -12.06 5.61 13.92
CA SER A 642 -12.43 5.43 12.52
C SER A 642 -11.47 6.07 11.54
N ALA A 643 -11.28 5.45 10.37
CA ALA A 643 -10.48 6.04 9.30
C ALA A 643 -11.17 7.26 8.67
N VAL A 644 -12.47 7.15 8.41
CA VAL A 644 -13.27 8.20 7.78
C VAL A 644 -14.27 8.77 8.76
N LYS A 645 -14.31 10.10 8.87
CA LYS A 645 -15.29 10.84 9.65
C LYS A 645 -16.16 11.69 8.75
N LEU A 646 -17.48 11.56 8.89
CA LEU A 646 -18.46 12.29 8.08
C LEU A 646 -19.31 13.21 8.96
N THR A 647 -19.42 14.47 8.56
CA THR A 647 -20.28 15.48 9.21
C THR A 647 -21.09 16.23 8.17
N ASN A 648 -22.42 16.19 8.26
CA ASN A 648 -23.34 16.93 7.38
C ASN A 648 -23.06 16.72 5.88
N SER A 649 -22.75 15.49 5.48
CA SER A 649 -22.36 15.14 4.11
C SER A 649 -23.30 14.09 3.50
N SER A 650 -23.48 14.15 2.18
CA SER A 650 -24.40 13.29 1.40
C SER A 650 -23.84 12.95 0.03
N ASP A 651 -24.45 12.00 -0.66
CA ASP A 651 -24.11 11.67 -2.06
C ASP A 651 -22.62 11.32 -2.25
N ILE A 652 -22.10 10.48 -1.36
CA ILE A 652 -20.72 9.98 -1.38
C ILE A 652 -20.73 8.53 -1.81
N ARG A 653 -19.84 8.19 -2.74
CA ARG A 653 -19.65 6.83 -3.24
C ARG A 653 -18.28 6.33 -2.81
N PHE A 654 -18.25 5.27 -2.03
CA PHE A 654 -17.04 4.51 -1.74
C PHE A 654 -17.02 3.26 -2.60
N ARG A 655 -15.90 3.03 -3.29
CA ARG A 655 -15.62 1.86 -4.11
C ARG A 655 -14.27 1.32 -3.67
N ASN A 656 -14.20 0.02 -3.44
CA ASN A 656 -12.99 -0.67 -3.03
C ASN A 656 -12.23 0.04 -1.87
N VAL A 657 -12.64 -0.23 -0.64
CA VAL A 657 -12.06 0.36 0.56
C VAL A 657 -11.23 -0.69 1.28
N HIS A 658 -9.97 -0.35 1.53
CA HIS A 658 -9.00 -1.16 2.26
C HIS A 658 -8.49 -0.38 3.48
N ILE A 659 -8.67 -0.93 4.68
CA ILE A 659 -8.27 -0.28 5.93
C ILE A 659 -7.57 -1.29 6.83
N ASN A 660 -6.27 -1.09 7.01
CA ASN A 660 -5.42 -2.04 7.70
C ASN A 660 -4.38 -1.34 8.58
N ALA A 661 -3.67 -2.14 9.38
CA ALA A 661 -2.46 -1.71 10.07
C ALA A 661 -1.34 -2.76 9.97
N GLU A 662 -1.49 -3.71 9.06
CA GLU A 662 -0.59 -4.82 8.82
C GLU A 662 0.37 -4.49 7.68
N SER A 663 1.65 -4.72 7.90
CA SER A 663 2.69 -4.60 6.87
C SER A 663 3.84 -5.56 7.16
N GLY A 664 4.52 -5.98 6.10
CA GLY A 664 5.70 -6.81 6.23
C GLY A 664 6.91 -6.05 6.78
N PHE A 665 7.92 -6.82 7.15
CA PHE A 665 9.22 -6.32 7.59
C PHE A 665 10.32 -7.25 7.08
N ALA A 666 11.25 -6.72 6.29
CA ALA A 666 12.40 -7.45 5.76
C ALA A 666 13.68 -7.12 6.53
N THR A 667 14.35 -8.13 7.11
CA THR A 667 15.56 -7.93 7.92
C THR A 667 16.47 -9.17 7.95
N CYS A 668 17.65 -9.02 8.56
CA CYS A 668 18.57 -10.10 8.87
C CYS A 668 19.03 -9.99 10.33
N ASP A 669 19.12 -11.11 11.03
CA ASP A 669 19.65 -11.22 12.39
C ASP A 669 20.57 -12.45 12.53
N ASP A 670 20.84 -12.88 13.76
CA ASP A 670 21.63 -14.06 14.11
C ASP A 670 20.96 -15.40 13.71
N GLU A 671 19.64 -15.39 13.46
CA GLU A 671 18.86 -16.53 12.96
C GLU A 671 18.71 -16.52 11.42
N GLY A 672 19.25 -15.49 10.75
CA GLY A 672 19.33 -15.39 9.29
C GLY A 672 18.44 -14.29 8.69
N CYS A 673 18.41 -14.25 7.37
CA CYS A 673 17.68 -13.24 6.60
C CYS A 673 16.26 -13.71 6.23
N GLY A 674 15.33 -12.78 6.15
CA GLY A 674 14.00 -13.06 5.61
C GLY A 674 13.02 -11.92 5.83
N THR A 675 11.74 -12.27 5.81
CA THR A 675 10.61 -11.37 5.99
C THR A 675 9.70 -11.89 7.09
N PHE A 676 9.13 -10.98 7.86
CA PHE A 676 8.07 -11.26 8.81
C PHE A 676 6.84 -10.40 8.49
N LEU A 677 5.67 -11.00 8.61
CA LEU A 677 4.40 -10.38 8.25
C LEU A 677 3.63 -10.17 9.53
N ARG A 678 3.31 -8.90 9.83
CA ARG A 678 2.94 -8.49 11.18
C ARG A 678 1.42 -8.26 11.25
N ALA A 679 0.73 -9.07 12.03
CA ALA A 679 -0.63 -8.73 12.46
C ALA A 679 -0.58 -7.53 13.42
N SER A 680 -1.55 -6.62 13.32
CA SER A 680 -1.66 -5.46 14.20
C SER A 680 -2.81 -5.63 15.19
N LYS A 681 -2.66 -5.01 16.37
CA LYS A 681 -3.75 -4.86 17.35
C LYS A 681 -4.43 -3.50 17.23
N TYR A 682 -3.89 -2.59 16.40
CA TYR A 682 -4.34 -1.20 16.32
C TYR A 682 -4.64 -0.71 14.89
N PRO A 683 -5.30 -1.48 14.01
CA PRO A 683 -6.01 -0.84 12.89
C PRO A 683 -7.12 0.09 13.41
N PHE A 684 -7.58 1.03 12.58
CA PHE A 684 -8.75 1.85 12.92
C PHE A 684 -9.90 0.96 13.34
N ASP A 685 -10.62 1.25 14.41
CA ASP A 685 -11.77 0.44 14.78
C ASP A 685 -12.75 0.38 13.61
N ASN A 686 -13.29 1.48 13.14
CA ASN A 686 -14.33 1.46 12.11
C ASN A 686 -13.81 2.01 10.78
N ALA A 687 -14.40 1.57 9.68
CA ALA A 687 -14.07 2.18 8.40
C ALA A 687 -14.57 3.62 8.34
N ILE A 688 -15.83 3.82 8.73
CA ILE A 688 -16.52 5.11 8.63
C ILE A 688 -17.30 5.36 9.92
N GLU A 689 -17.18 6.57 10.46
CA GLU A 689 -18.11 7.17 11.42
C GLU A 689 -18.91 8.29 10.74
N ASP A 690 -20.23 8.16 10.68
CA ASP A 690 -21.12 9.27 10.38
C ASP A 690 -21.62 9.89 11.69
N VAL A 691 -21.01 11.02 12.04
CA VAL A 691 -21.30 11.76 13.27
C VAL A 691 -22.71 12.35 13.24
N SER A 692 -23.18 12.77 12.06
CA SER A 692 -24.47 13.45 11.91
C SER A 692 -25.64 12.47 12.04
N ARG A 693 -25.51 11.28 11.47
CA ARG A 693 -26.52 10.23 11.53
C ARG A 693 -26.30 9.26 12.70
N LYS A 694 -25.19 9.39 13.42
CA LYS A 694 -24.76 8.53 14.55
C LYS A 694 -24.69 7.06 14.15
N GLN A 695 -24.07 6.80 13.01
CA GLN A 695 -23.88 5.46 12.45
C GLN A 695 -22.40 5.16 12.27
N VAL A 696 -22.06 3.87 12.28
CA VAL A 696 -20.71 3.40 11.99
C VAL A 696 -20.74 2.28 10.96
N VAL A 697 -19.70 2.20 10.13
CA VAL A 697 -19.46 1.07 9.23
C VAL A 697 -18.33 0.24 9.82
N ARG A 698 -18.65 -1.00 10.21
CA ARG A 698 -17.70 -1.90 10.87
C ARG A 698 -16.75 -2.58 9.88
N GLU A 699 -17.21 -2.94 8.70
CA GLU A 699 -16.38 -3.65 7.73
C GLU A 699 -15.23 -2.74 7.27
N ARG A 700 -13.98 -3.19 7.47
CA ARG A 700 -12.76 -2.48 7.04
C ARG A 700 -12.43 -2.71 5.57
N GLU A 701 -12.97 -3.79 5.01
CA GLU A 701 -12.77 -4.24 3.64
C GLU A 701 -14.13 -4.29 2.94
N PHE A 702 -14.36 -3.50 1.89
CA PHE A 702 -15.60 -3.59 1.11
C PHE A 702 -15.50 -2.99 -0.30
N ALA A 703 -16.21 -3.62 -1.25
CA ALA A 703 -16.22 -3.19 -2.64
C ALA A 703 -17.15 -2.00 -2.92
N SER A 704 -18.26 -1.84 -2.18
CA SER A 704 -19.15 -0.71 -2.40
C SER A 704 -19.98 -0.28 -1.19
N LEU A 705 -20.14 1.05 -1.08
CA LEU A 705 -21.11 1.72 -0.22
C LEU A 705 -21.56 3.02 -0.91
N ASN A 706 -22.86 3.32 -0.85
CA ASN A 706 -23.43 4.58 -1.31
C ASN A 706 -24.09 5.31 -0.14
N ILE A 707 -23.58 6.48 0.20
CA ILE A 707 -24.21 7.37 1.17
C ILE A 707 -25.13 8.30 0.40
N GLY A 708 -26.45 8.10 0.56
CA GLY A 708 -27.46 8.91 -0.13
C GLY A 708 -27.67 10.30 0.49
N ALA A 709 -28.81 10.92 0.14
CA ALA A 709 -29.20 12.25 0.60
C ALA A 709 -29.16 12.45 2.13
N ALA A 710 -28.93 13.69 2.56
CA ALA A 710 -28.84 14.09 3.98
C ALA A 710 -30.07 13.69 4.82
N ASP A 711 -31.26 13.85 4.26
CA ASP A 711 -32.57 13.63 4.88
C ASP A 711 -33.10 12.20 4.75
N ARG A 712 -32.39 11.34 4.01
CA ARG A 712 -32.81 9.95 3.82
C ARG A 712 -32.75 9.19 5.15
N LYS A 713 -33.89 8.59 5.54
CA LYS A 713 -33.95 7.70 6.70
C LYS A 713 -33.20 6.40 6.43
N ILE A 714 -32.29 6.04 7.33
CA ILE A 714 -31.55 4.78 7.31
C ILE A 714 -32.38 3.73 8.06
N PRO A 715 -32.65 2.56 7.46
CA PRO A 715 -33.31 1.46 8.15
C PRO A 715 -32.49 0.99 9.37
N ALA A 716 -33.16 0.67 10.48
CA ALA A 716 -32.49 0.07 11.63
C ALA A 716 -31.89 -1.28 11.25
N ALA A 717 -30.68 -1.56 11.71
CA ALA A 717 -30.07 -2.89 11.57
C ALA A 717 -30.85 -3.93 12.38
N ALA A 718 -30.85 -5.18 11.90
CA ALA A 718 -31.39 -6.29 12.67
C ALA A 718 -30.60 -6.43 13.99
N PRO A 719 -31.28 -6.56 15.14
CA PRO A 719 -30.60 -6.67 16.43
C PRO A 719 -29.85 -8.00 16.53
N GLY A 720 -28.71 -7.98 17.22
CA GLY A 720 -27.97 -9.17 17.59
C GLY A 720 -28.78 -10.18 18.42
N SER A 721 -28.35 -11.43 18.40
CA SER A 721 -29.02 -12.56 19.04
C SER A 721 -28.85 -12.64 20.56
N ALA A 722 -27.94 -11.84 21.15
CA ALA A 722 -27.68 -11.82 22.57
C ALA A 722 -27.49 -10.40 23.09
N LYS A 723 -27.90 -10.16 24.35
CA LYS A 723 -27.63 -8.90 25.06
C LYS A 723 -26.17 -8.86 25.50
N VAL A 724 -25.54 -7.72 25.26
CA VAL A 724 -24.19 -7.39 25.75
C VAL A 724 -24.29 -6.48 26.97
N GLU A 725 -23.53 -6.79 28.01
CA GLU A 725 -23.38 -6.00 29.22
C GLU A 725 -21.94 -5.45 29.29
N LYS A 726 -21.79 -4.15 29.58
CA LYS A 726 -20.48 -3.55 29.87
C LYS A 726 -20.16 -3.79 31.33
N LEU A 727 -19.06 -4.49 31.59
CA LEU A 727 -18.61 -4.84 32.94
C LEU A 727 -17.72 -3.76 33.53
N GLU A 728 -16.73 -3.30 32.76
CA GLU A 728 -15.71 -2.33 33.20
C GLU A 728 -15.28 -1.47 32.00
N ASP A 729 -14.78 -0.26 32.25
CA ASP A 729 -14.21 0.64 31.24
C ASP A 729 -13.02 1.46 31.79
N GLY A 730 -12.48 2.37 30.97
CA GLY A 730 -11.35 3.22 31.34
C GLY A 730 -9.99 2.61 31.00
N PHE A 731 -9.96 1.57 30.18
CA PHE A 731 -8.73 0.95 29.71
C PHE A 731 -8.13 1.67 28.50
N TRP A 732 -6.82 1.52 28.31
CA TRP A 732 -6.17 1.94 27.06
C TRP A 732 -6.41 0.93 25.94
N SER A 733 -6.06 -0.34 26.18
CA SER A 733 -6.31 -1.45 25.27
C SER A 733 -6.16 -2.79 25.98
N ILE A 734 -7.24 -3.58 26.09
CA ILE A 734 -7.21 -4.87 26.79
C ILE A 734 -7.29 -6.07 25.83
N SER A 735 -6.36 -7.02 26.01
CA SER A 735 -6.29 -8.28 25.26
C SER A 735 -5.39 -9.27 26.01
N GLY A 736 -4.96 -10.36 25.36
CA GLY A 736 -4.00 -11.30 25.92
C GLY A 736 -4.53 -12.08 27.12
N ALA A 737 -5.84 -12.30 27.18
CA ALA A 737 -6.56 -12.84 28.30
C ALA A 737 -6.56 -14.37 28.38
N ALA A 738 -6.81 -14.87 29.59
CA ALA A 738 -7.05 -16.28 29.89
C ALA A 738 -8.10 -16.43 31.00
N VAL A 739 -8.73 -17.61 31.07
CA VAL A 739 -9.74 -17.93 32.09
C VAL A 739 -9.28 -19.12 32.92
N ASP A 740 -9.43 -19.05 34.24
CA ASP A 740 -9.01 -20.13 35.14
C ASP A 740 -10.07 -21.23 35.27
N ALA A 741 -9.76 -22.29 36.02
CA ALA A 741 -10.68 -23.40 36.24
C ALA A 741 -11.99 -23.01 36.95
N LYS A 742 -11.99 -21.91 37.72
CA LYS A 742 -13.13 -21.36 38.46
C LYS A 742 -13.94 -20.36 37.61
N GLY A 743 -13.46 -20.02 36.41
CA GLY A 743 -14.09 -19.08 35.51
C GLY A 743 -13.68 -17.62 35.71
N ALA A 744 -12.65 -17.33 36.52
CA ALA A 744 -12.13 -15.97 36.65
C ALA A 744 -11.38 -15.56 35.37
N LEU A 745 -11.64 -14.34 34.90
CA LEU A 745 -10.97 -13.77 33.74
C LEU A 745 -9.70 -13.03 34.18
N TYR A 746 -8.58 -13.30 33.52
CA TYR A 746 -7.33 -12.55 33.65
C TYR A 746 -6.99 -11.91 32.31
N PHE A 747 -6.55 -10.66 32.30
CA PHE A 747 -6.25 -9.94 31.05
C PHE A 747 -5.21 -8.84 31.24
N ILE A 748 -4.68 -8.33 30.14
CA ILE A 748 -3.59 -7.35 30.15
C ILE A 748 -4.09 -6.00 29.63
N ASP A 749 -3.86 -4.93 30.38
CA ASP A 749 -3.81 -3.57 29.84
C ASP A 749 -2.34 -3.24 29.53
N ARG A 750 -1.98 -3.41 28.24
CA ARG A 750 -0.56 -3.48 27.84
C ARG A 750 0.16 -2.16 27.99
N ARG A 751 -0.50 -1.04 27.70
CA ARG A 751 0.12 0.29 27.76
C ARG A 751 0.66 0.60 29.15
N PHE A 752 -0.07 0.14 30.17
CA PHE A 752 0.31 0.29 31.57
C PHE A 752 0.97 -0.96 32.16
N GLN A 753 1.14 -2.02 31.37
CA GLN A 753 1.77 -3.29 31.77
C GLN A 753 1.09 -3.96 32.98
N ARG A 754 -0.24 -3.78 33.07
CA ARG A 754 -1.05 -4.31 34.19
C ARG A 754 -1.70 -5.61 33.81
N ILE A 755 -1.64 -6.58 34.72
CA ILE A 755 -2.44 -7.80 34.66
C ILE A 755 -3.61 -7.64 35.62
N HIS A 756 -4.82 -7.69 35.07
CA HIS A 756 -6.08 -7.60 35.80
C HIS A 756 -6.69 -8.98 36.02
N ARG A 757 -7.56 -9.08 37.03
CA ARG A 757 -8.51 -10.18 37.24
C ARG A 757 -9.91 -9.61 37.36
N TRP A 758 -10.90 -10.28 36.77
CA TRP A 758 -12.31 -9.96 36.93
C TRP A 758 -13.12 -11.19 37.34
N THR A 759 -14.00 -11.01 38.32
CA THR A 759 -15.01 -12.01 38.72
C THR A 759 -16.31 -11.31 39.09
N GLU A 760 -17.45 -11.98 38.92
CA GLU A 760 -18.76 -11.43 39.32
C GLU A 760 -18.82 -11.09 40.82
N ALA A 761 -18.11 -11.86 41.66
CA ALA A 761 -18.13 -11.68 43.12
C ALA A 761 -17.30 -10.47 43.61
N LYS A 762 -16.24 -10.08 42.89
CA LYS A 762 -15.29 -9.04 43.33
C LYS A 762 -15.18 -7.83 42.41
N GLY A 763 -15.68 -7.92 41.17
CA GLY A 763 -15.37 -6.96 40.13
C GLY A 763 -13.90 -7.04 39.69
N LEU A 764 -13.36 -5.90 39.26
CA LEU A 764 -12.00 -5.73 38.76
C LEU A 764 -10.94 -5.63 39.88
N GLU A 765 -9.86 -6.39 39.76
CA GLU A 765 -8.69 -6.37 40.63
C GLU A 765 -7.39 -6.25 39.79
N ILE A 766 -6.36 -5.57 40.32
CA ILE A 766 -5.00 -5.62 39.76
C ILE A 766 -4.23 -6.78 40.39
N VAL A 767 -3.82 -7.74 39.56
CA VAL A 767 -3.05 -8.91 39.95
C VAL A 767 -1.56 -8.61 39.98
N ARG A 768 -1.06 -7.90 38.95
CA ARG A 768 0.33 -7.43 38.82
C ARG A 768 0.41 -6.09 38.11
N ASP A 769 1.38 -5.28 38.52
CA ASP A 769 1.75 -3.98 37.96
C ASP A 769 3.29 -3.88 37.90
N ASN A 770 3.91 -4.81 37.17
CA ASN A 770 5.36 -4.89 37.01
C ASN A 770 5.74 -4.43 35.60
N ALA A 771 6.84 -3.70 35.48
CA ALA A 771 7.35 -3.18 34.20
C ALA A 771 8.05 -4.28 33.36
N LEU A 772 7.32 -5.34 33.01
CA LEU A 772 7.81 -6.53 32.31
C LEU A 772 7.15 -6.74 30.93
N ASP A 773 6.44 -5.75 30.40
CA ASP A 773 5.79 -5.71 29.08
C ASP A 773 5.03 -7.01 28.72
N PRO A 774 4.01 -7.39 29.53
CA PRO A 774 3.20 -8.58 29.27
C PRO A 774 2.36 -8.41 27.99
N VAL A 775 2.22 -9.50 27.22
CA VAL A 775 1.53 -9.50 25.93
C VAL A 775 0.38 -10.51 25.88
N ASN A 776 0.59 -11.74 26.34
CA ASN A 776 -0.42 -12.80 26.37
C ASN A 776 -0.32 -13.64 27.65
N LEU A 777 -1.46 -14.12 28.12
CA LEU A 777 -1.60 -14.97 29.30
C LEU A 777 -2.10 -16.38 28.93
N ALA A 778 -1.71 -17.34 29.76
CA ALA A 778 -2.37 -18.63 29.89
C ALA A 778 -2.34 -19.07 31.36
N ILE A 779 -3.14 -20.07 31.73
CA ILE A 779 -3.24 -20.55 33.12
C ILE A 779 -2.91 -22.03 33.16
N ASP A 780 -1.89 -22.37 33.95
CA ASP A 780 -1.44 -23.74 34.10
C ASP A 780 -2.37 -24.57 35.02
N GLY A 781 -2.13 -25.87 35.10
CA GLY A 781 -2.92 -26.81 35.90
C GLY A 781 -2.86 -26.55 37.40
N SER A 782 -1.87 -25.80 37.87
CA SER A 782 -1.71 -25.36 39.26
C SER A 782 -2.45 -24.03 39.53
N GLY A 783 -2.97 -23.37 38.50
CA GLY A 783 -3.64 -22.07 38.59
C GLY A 783 -2.69 -20.88 38.52
N HIS A 784 -1.41 -21.09 38.21
CA HIS A 784 -0.46 -20.01 38.01
C HIS A 784 -0.61 -19.42 36.60
N LEU A 785 -0.32 -18.13 36.48
CA LEU A 785 -0.26 -17.46 35.18
C LEU A 785 1.05 -17.81 34.50
N LEU A 786 0.96 -18.21 33.23
CA LEU A 786 2.06 -18.19 32.27
C LEU A 786 1.93 -16.90 31.46
N VAL A 787 2.98 -16.06 31.47
CA VAL A 787 2.97 -14.74 30.86
C VAL A 787 4.03 -14.68 29.77
N GLN A 788 3.60 -14.37 28.55
CA GLN A 788 4.50 -14.00 27.46
C GLN A 788 4.79 -12.50 27.51
N SER A 789 6.05 -12.12 27.32
CA SER A 789 6.55 -10.75 27.33
C SER A 789 7.34 -10.42 26.07
N SER A 790 7.23 -9.18 25.58
CA SER A 790 8.09 -8.65 24.52
C SER A 790 9.42 -8.07 25.02
N LEU A 791 9.66 -8.03 26.33
CA LEU A 791 10.89 -7.49 26.91
C LEU A 791 12.11 -8.35 26.55
N GLY A 792 13.20 -7.70 26.12
CA GLY A 792 14.46 -8.36 25.73
C GLY A 792 14.62 -8.56 24.22
N ALA A 793 15.79 -9.07 23.77
CA ALA A 793 16.10 -9.21 22.34
C ALA A 793 15.23 -10.25 21.62
N LYS A 794 14.81 -11.30 22.32
CA LYS A 794 13.99 -12.41 21.79
C LYS A 794 12.64 -12.55 22.52
N GLY A 795 12.21 -11.50 23.23
CA GLY A 795 11.12 -11.59 24.20
C GLY A 795 11.45 -12.51 25.39
N GLY A 796 10.44 -12.89 26.15
CA GLY A 796 10.57 -13.82 27.28
C GLY A 796 9.26 -14.42 27.75
N VAL A 797 9.35 -15.43 28.60
CA VAL A 797 8.19 -16.09 29.25
C VAL A 797 8.48 -16.28 30.73
N TYR A 798 7.53 -15.97 31.58
CA TYR A 798 7.62 -16.19 33.02
C TYR A 798 6.32 -16.72 33.60
N SER A 799 6.39 -17.32 34.78
CA SER A 799 5.24 -17.77 35.55
C SER A 799 5.14 -17.03 36.88
N LEU A 800 3.91 -16.82 37.35
CA LEU A 800 3.64 -16.27 38.68
C LEU A 800 2.35 -16.84 39.26
N ASP A 801 2.32 -16.93 40.59
CA ASP A 801 1.10 -17.15 41.34
C ASP A 801 0.30 -15.83 41.42
N PRO A 802 -0.94 -15.77 40.86
CA PRO A 802 -1.75 -14.56 40.90
C PRO A 802 -2.07 -14.09 42.34
N ASP A 803 -2.20 -15.03 43.28
CA ASP A 803 -2.51 -14.76 44.69
C ASP A 803 -1.24 -14.72 45.58
N GLY A 804 -0.07 -15.03 45.02
CA GLY A 804 1.22 -15.02 45.70
C GLY A 804 1.89 -13.63 45.80
N PRO A 805 3.08 -13.55 46.45
CA PRO A 805 3.83 -12.31 46.66
C PRO A 805 4.13 -11.57 45.35
N LYS A 806 3.91 -10.24 45.32
CA LYS A 806 3.94 -9.42 44.10
C LYS A 806 5.34 -9.23 43.50
N ASP A 807 6.38 -9.47 44.27
CA ASP A 807 7.80 -9.41 43.90
C ASP A 807 8.35 -10.75 43.37
N GLN A 808 7.53 -11.82 43.38
CA GLN A 808 7.95 -13.15 42.94
C GLN A 808 7.43 -13.47 41.54
N MET A 809 8.33 -14.03 40.73
CA MET A 809 8.07 -14.68 39.45
C MET A 809 9.14 -15.76 39.19
N THR A 810 8.83 -16.71 38.31
CA THR A 810 9.78 -17.70 37.80
C THR A 810 10.01 -17.47 36.30
N LEU A 811 11.23 -17.10 35.92
CA LEU A 811 11.60 -17.00 34.51
C LEU A 811 11.66 -18.41 33.89
N ILE A 812 11.05 -18.58 32.72
CA ILE A 812 11.00 -19.85 32.01
C ILE A 812 11.96 -19.79 30.83
N GLN A 813 12.96 -20.66 30.85
CA GLN A 813 13.91 -20.78 29.75
C GLN A 813 13.33 -21.70 28.66
N PRO A 814 13.58 -21.41 27.37
CA PRO A 814 13.13 -22.28 26.29
C PRO A 814 13.94 -23.58 26.29
N THR A 815 13.26 -24.72 26.36
CA THR A 815 13.86 -26.06 26.33
C THR A 815 13.65 -26.72 24.96
N PRO A 816 14.44 -27.73 24.57
CA PRO A 816 14.13 -28.54 23.39
C PRO A 816 12.69 -29.10 23.43
N MET A 817 12.03 -29.14 22.29
CA MET A 817 10.67 -29.65 22.15
C MET A 817 10.59 -31.13 22.61
N ARG A 818 9.71 -31.45 23.57
CA ARG A 818 9.55 -32.82 24.07
C ARG A 818 8.81 -33.72 23.08
N THR A 819 9.24 -34.98 22.99
CA THR A 819 8.58 -36.02 22.19
C THR A 819 7.49 -36.71 23.01
N GLY A 820 6.22 -36.53 22.62
CA GLY A 820 5.06 -37.05 23.36
C GLY A 820 4.73 -36.17 24.58
N ALA A 821 3.57 -35.50 24.56
CA ALA A 821 3.21 -34.55 25.61
C ALA A 821 1.74 -34.72 26.02
N ALA A 822 1.51 -34.84 27.34
CA ALA A 822 0.20 -34.66 27.98
C ALA A 822 -0.17 -33.17 28.13
N ALA A 823 0.79 -32.27 27.92
CA ALA A 823 0.61 -30.83 28.03
C ALA A 823 -0.29 -30.27 26.92
N LYS A 824 -1.05 -29.24 27.25
CA LYS A 824 -1.83 -28.47 26.28
C LYS A 824 -0.89 -27.51 25.54
N THR A 825 -0.83 -27.61 24.22
CA THR A 825 -0.02 -26.71 23.39
C THR A 825 -0.78 -25.42 23.14
N LEU A 826 -0.15 -24.27 23.40
CA LEU A 826 -0.67 -22.94 23.16
C LEU A 826 -0.24 -22.46 21.77
N LEU A 827 -1.17 -21.85 21.03
CA LEU A 827 -0.94 -21.30 19.70
C LEU A 827 -1.59 -19.92 19.55
N PRO A 828 -1.02 -19.04 18.71
CA PRO A 828 -1.64 -17.77 18.34
C PRO A 828 -3.04 -17.98 17.77
N VAL A 829 -4.03 -17.21 18.25
CA VAL A 829 -5.41 -17.30 17.75
C VAL A 829 -5.58 -16.72 16.34
N ASN A 830 -4.84 -15.65 16.03
CA ASN A 830 -4.89 -14.93 14.76
C ASN A 830 -3.49 -14.77 14.16
N TRP A 831 -3.43 -14.79 12.83
CA TRP A 831 -2.20 -14.75 12.03
C TRP A 831 -2.33 -13.75 10.87
N TRP A 832 -1.20 -13.31 10.32
CA TRP A 832 -1.16 -12.50 9.10
C TRP A 832 -0.08 -13.02 8.16
N ASN A 833 -0.49 -13.74 7.11
CA ASN A 833 0.43 -14.39 6.17
C ASN A 833 0.07 -14.01 4.73
N ASN A 834 0.58 -12.87 4.26
CA ASN A 834 0.27 -12.29 2.93
C ASN A 834 1.41 -12.36 1.89
N GLY A 835 2.56 -12.99 2.21
CA GLY A 835 3.69 -13.17 1.27
C GLY A 835 4.54 -11.94 0.94
N GLU A 836 4.28 -10.77 1.55
CA GLU A 836 4.91 -9.49 1.19
C GLU A 836 6.46 -9.54 1.14
N PHE A 837 7.02 -8.70 0.27
CA PHE A 837 8.45 -8.56 -0.09
C PHE A 837 9.05 -9.65 -0.96
N ARG A 838 8.58 -10.90 -0.90
CA ARG A 838 9.17 -11.99 -1.68
C ARG A 838 8.41 -12.18 -2.98
N ASP A 839 9.16 -12.40 -4.06
CA ASP A 839 8.60 -12.87 -5.34
C ASP A 839 7.98 -14.27 -5.15
N GLN A 840 6.65 -14.36 -5.16
CA GLN A 840 5.92 -15.62 -4.96
C GLN A 840 5.68 -16.41 -6.25
N LEU A 841 6.11 -15.90 -7.42
CA LEU A 841 5.94 -16.58 -8.69
C LEU A 841 6.95 -17.73 -8.81
N ASP A 842 6.47 -18.96 -9.01
CA ASP A 842 7.36 -20.05 -9.44
C ASP A 842 7.73 -19.84 -10.91
N HIS A 843 9.00 -19.50 -11.18
CA HIS A 843 9.47 -19.19 -12.54
C HIS A 843 9.49 -20.39 -13.49
N LYS A 844 9.25 -21.62 -13.02
CA LYS A 844 9.15 -22.82 -13.88
C LYS A 844 7.71 -23.09 -14.28
N THR A 845 6.78 -23.00 -13.34
CA THR A 845 5.35 -23.28 -13.61
C THR A 845 4.58 -22.03 -14.04
N TYR A 846 5.09 -20.84 -13.69
CA TYR A 846 4.41 -19.55 -13.77
C TYR A 846 3.13 -19.47 -12.94
N GLU A 847 3.03 -20.28 -11.89
CA GLU A 847 1.95 -20.21 -10.89
C GLU A 847 2.46 -19.47 -9.65
N PHE A 848 1.59 -18.66 -9.05
CA PHE A 848 1.85 -18.08 -7.74
C PHE A 848 1.46 -19.06 -6.64
N THR A 849 2.24 -19.11 -5.56
CA THR A 849 1.86 -19.89 -4.36
C THR A 849 0.71 -19.19 -3.66
N THR A 850 -0.45 -19.82 -3.47
CA THR A 850 -1.64 -19.17 -2.85
C THR A 850 -1.46 -18.80 -1.38
N LEU A 851 -2.24 -17.83 -0.89
CA LEU A 851 -2.23 -17.43 0.52
C LEU A 851 -2.52 -18.62 1.47
N ALA A 852 -3.49 -19.47 1.12
CA ALA A 852 -3.80 -20.68 1.88
C ALA A 852 -2.62 -21.67 1.93
N GLU A 853 -1.85 -21.81 0.84
CA GLU A 853 -0.65 -22.65 0.80
C GLU A 853 0.49 -22.06 1.63
N ILE A 854 0.69 -20.73 1.56
CA ILE A 854 1.64 -20.00 2.41
C ILE A 854 1.29 -20.20 3.89
N PHE A 855 0.03 -19.97 4.26
CA PHE A 855 -0.45 -20.15 5.62
C PHE A 855 -0.24 -21.60 6.09
N ALA A 856 -0.64 -22.58 5.30
CA ALA A 856 -0.47 -24.00 5.62
C ALA A 856 0.99 -24.41 5.83
N ARG A 857 1.91 -23.91 5.00
CA ARG A 857 3.36 -24.12 5.15
C ARG A 857 3.86 -23.56 6.48
N ASP A 858 3.49 -22.32 6.81
CA ASP A 858 4.07 -21.59 7.94
C ASP A 858 3.56 -22.13 9.28
N VAL A 859 2.25 -22.37 9.41
CA VAL A 859 1.71 -22.98 10.63
C VAL A 859 2.04 -24.48 10.75
N GLY A 860 2.28 -25.15 9.61
CA GLY A 860 2.73 -26.54 9.54
C GLY A 860 4.22 -26.75 9.86
N THR A 861 5.01 -25.69 10.02
CA THR A 861 6.45 -25.78 10.35
C THR A 861 6.65 -26.08 11.83
N ALA A 862 7.38 -27.14 12.18
CA ALA A 862 7.62 -27.52 13.57
C ALA A 862 8.68 -26.64 14.24
N LYS A 863 8.41 -26.27 15.50
CA LYS A 863 9.31 -25.44 16.31
C LYS A 863 10.22 -26.36 17.12
N THR A 864 11.49 -25.98 17.25
CA THR A 864 12.53 -26.85 17.86
C THR A 864 12.62 -26.69 19.37
N LYS A 865 12.05 -25.61 19.93
CA LYS A 865 12.04 -25.30 21.36
C LYS A 865 10.63 -24.92 21.85
N GLU A 866 10.40 -25.06 23.14
CA GLU A 866 9.18 -24.70 23.85
C GLU A 866 9.49 -24.03 25.19
N TYR A 867 8.58 -23.19 25.66
CA TYR A 867 8.50 -22.73 27.05
C TYR A 867 7.48 -23.60 27.77
N LEU A 868 7.94 -24.31 28.79
CA LEU A 868 7.10 -25.21 29.58
C LEU A 868 6.67 -24.55 30.88
N SER A 869 5.38 -24.61 31.22
CA SER A 869 4.93 -24.17 32.54
C SER A 869 5.64 -24.96 33.65
N PRO A 870 5.86 -24.39 34.84
CA PRO A 870 6.56 -25.07 35.93
C PRO A 870 5.95 -26.43 36.31
N ASP A 871 4.62 -26.55 36.20
CA ASP A 871 3.88 -27.80 36.46
C ASP A 871 3.83 -28.76 35.26
N GLY A 872 4.38 -28.37 34.11
CA GLY A 872 4.45 -29.15 32.89
C GLY A 872 3.13 -29.29 32.12
N SER A 873 2.06 -28.60 32.53
CA SER A 873 0.72 -28.74 31.94
C SER A 873 0.49 -27.90 30.67
N LEU A 874 1.25 -26.82 30.47
CA LEU A 874 1.19 -25.96 29.28
C LEU A 874 2.52 -25.93 28.55
N SER A 875 2.45 -25.98 27.22
CA SER A 875 3.58 -25.77 26.33
C SER A 875 3.30 -24.58 25.40
N LEU A 876 4.19 -23.58 25.39
CA LEU A 876 4.20 -22.52 24.38
C LEU A 876 5.39 -22.77 23.43
N PRO A 877 5.18 -23.11 22.16
CA PRO A 877 6.26 -23.20 21.18
C PRO A 877 7.07 -21.89 21.13
N ALA A 878 8.40 -22.00 21.07
CA ALA A 878 9.26 -20.84 20.97
C ALA A 878 9.30 -20.33 19.53
N PHE A 879 8.34 -19.47 19.18
CA PHE A 879 8.30 -18.78 17.90
C PHE A 879 9.52 -17.85 17.75
N ARG A 880 10.05 -17.75 16.52
CA ARG A 880 11.10 -16.78 16.21
C ARG A 880 10.60 -15.38 16.52
N THR A 881 11.47 -14.57 17.10
CA THR A 881 11.19 -13.16 17.37
C THR A 881 12.08 -12.29 16.49
N TRP A 882 11.45 -11.44 15.70
CA TRP A 882 12.10 -10.47 14.82
C TRP A 882 12.25 -9.14 15.54
N GLN A 883 13.46 -8.60 15.52
CA GLN A 883 13.80 -7.34 16.18
C GLN A 883 13.89 -6.20 15.16
N GLN A 884 13.26 -5.08 15.49
CA GLN A 884 13.42 -3.80 14.79
C GLN A 884 13.84 -2.72 15.81
N GLY A 885 14.99 -2.08 15.60
CA GLY A 885 15.53 -1.11 16.56
C GLY A 885 16.30 -1.74 17.72
N PRO A 886 16.59 -0.98 18.80
CA PRO A 886 17.42 -1.43 19.93
C PRO A 886 16.74 -2.48 20.82
N VAL A 887 17.49 -3.00 21.80
CA VAL A 887 16.98 -4.02 22.73
C VAL A 887 16.09 -3.48 23.86
N ASP A 888 16.10 -2.16 24.04
CA ASP A 888 15.34 -1.44 25.07
C ASP A 888 13.87 -1.19 24.65
N HIS A 889 13.16 -0.39 25.46
CA HIS A 889 11.75 -0.05 25.28
C HIS A 889 11.43 0.76 24.02
N THR A 890 12.44 1.26 23.29
CA THR A 890 12.27 1.98 22.02
C THR A 890 12.34 1.06 20.79
N GLY A 891 12.70 -0.21 20.99
CA GLY A 891 12.71 -1.22 19.94
C GLY A 891 11.46 -2.09 19.94
N TRP A 892 11.17 -2.69 18.78
CA TRP A 892 9.99 -3.51 18.55
C TRP A 892 10.36 -4.99 18.43
N ARG A 893 9.45 -5.86 18.90
CA ARG A 893 9.55 -7.31 18.79
C ARG A 893 8.32 -7.87 18.11
N TRP A 894 8.54 -8.70 17.11
CA TRP A 894 7.50 -9.24 16.27
C TRP A 894 7.60 -10.76 16.21
N SER A 895 6.47 -11.43 16.40
CA SER A 895 6.35 -12.88 16.36
C SER A 895 4.86 -13.20 16.28
N ASP A 896 4.47 -14.28 15.62
CA ASP A 896 3.04 -14.66 15.52
C ASP A 896 2.37 -14.70 16.90
N SER A 897 3.10 -15.24 17.88
CA SER A 897 2.64 -15.28 19.28
C SER A 897 2.58 -13.91 19.96
N LEU A 898 3.47 -12.97 19.67
CA LEU A 898 3.45 -11.62 20.26
C LEU A 898 2.40 -10.70 19.60
N ASN A 899 2.13 -10.93 18.31
CA ASN A 899 1.18 -10.14 17.53
C ASN A 899 -0.27 -10.60 17.73
N ALA A 900 -0.50 -11.84 18.17
CA ALA A 900 -1.86 -12.33 18.40
C ALA A 900 -2.58 -11.64 19.56
N ASN A 901 -3.91 -11.53 19.45
CA ASN A 901 -4.79 -10.99 20.48
C ASN A 901 -4.97 -11.90 21.69
N GLY A 902 -4.56 -13.16 21.57
CA GLY A 902 -4.61 -14.16 22.63
C GLY A 902 -4.16 -15.53 22.15
N PHE A 903 -4.22 -16.50 23.05
CA PHE A 903 -3.91 -17.89 22.73
C PHE A 903 -5.16 -18.78 22.67
N VAL A 904 -5.12 -19.73 21.75
CA VAL A 904 -5.92 -20.94 21.79
C VAL A 904 -5.01 -22.10 22.20
N GLY A 905 -5.59 -23.20 22.69
CA GLY A 905 -4.76 -24.37 22.96
C GLY A 905 -5.52 -25.68 22.93
N GLY A 906 -4.77 -26.73 22.61
CA GLY A 906 -5.26 -28.09 22.50
C GLY A 906 -4.13 -29.09 22.69
N LYS A 907 -4.48 -30.32 23.03
CA LYS A 907 -3.53 -31.43 23.10
C LYS A 907 -3.17 -31.90 21.68
N PRO A 908 -1.99 -32.52 21.48
CA PRO A 908 -1.66 -33.16 20.20
C PRO A 908 -2.79 -34.09 19.72
N GLY A 909 -3.22 -33.91 18.47
CA GLY A 909 -4.35 -34.62 17.87
C GLY A 909 -5.71 -33.90 17.98
N GLU A 910 -5.87 -32.96 18.91
CA GLU A 910 -7.09 -32.15 19.01
C GLU A 910 -7.17 -31.12 17.88
N ARG A 911 -8.40 -30.69 17.55
CA ARG A 911 -8.64 -29.65 16.56
C ARG A 911 -8.87 -28.30 17.22
N LEU A 912 -8.26 -27.27 16.65
CA LEU A 912 -8.41 -25.88 17.06
C LEU A 912 -8.96 -25.05 15.90
N PHE A 913 -9.54 -23.91 16.25
CA PHE A 913 -9.88 -22.86 15.31
C PHE A 913 -8.88 -21.71 15.44
N VAL A 914 -8.44 -21.17 14.32
CA VAL A 914 -7.57 -20.00 14.21
C VAL A 914 -8.04 -19.14 13.05
N THR A 915 -7.71 -17.85 13.06
CA THR A 915 -7.99 -16.93 11.96
C THR A 915 -6.71 -16.61 11.18
N ASN A 916 -6.80 -16.57 9.85
CA ASN A 916 -5.81 -15.92 9.00
C ASN A 916 -6.40 -14.61 8.48
N GLY A 917 -5.90 -13.49 9.02
CA GLY A 917 -6.41 -12.15 8.70
C GLY A 917 -6.10 -11.73 7.27
N SER A 918 -4.99 -12.21 6.68
CA SER A 918 -4.61 -11.86 5.30
C SER A 918 -5.53 -12.44 4.24
N GLU A 919 -6.36 -13.42 4.60
CA GLU A 919 -7.41 -13.98 3.73
C GLU A 919 -8.82 -13.66 4.26
N ASN A 920 -8.92 -13.10 5.47
CA ASN A 920 -10.16 -12.98 6.24
C ASN A 920 -10.91 -14.32 6.38
N VAL A 921 -10.20 -15.40 6.71
CA VAL A 921 -10.75 -16.76 6.83
C VAL A 921 -10.48 -17.35 8.21
N THR A 922 -11.48 -18.03 8.77
CA THR A 922 -11.30 -18.92 9.94
C THR A 922 -11.01 -20.33 9.46
N TYR A 923 -9.95 -20.95 9.99
CA TYR A 923 -9.56 -22.33 9.72
C TYR A 923 -9.78 -23.23 10.92
N SER A 924 -10.04 -24.51 10.67
CA SER A 924 -9.90 -25.58 11.65
C SER A 924 -8.65 -26.41 11.33
N GLY A 925 -7.78 -26.65 12.31
CA GLY A 925 -6.54 -27.42 12.16
C GLY A 925 -6.29 -28.38 13.31
N THR A 926 -5.51 -29.42 13.08
CA THR A 926 -5.08 -30.40 14.09
C THR A 926 -3.74 -30.02 14.68
N VAL A 927 -3.66 -29.98 16.01
CA VAL A 927 -2.41 -29.74 16.75
C VAL A 927 -1.46 -30.92 16.55
N GLY A 928 -0.30 -30.66 15.98
CA GLY A 928 0.75 -31.65 15.76
C GLY A 928 1.96 -31.45 16.68
N ALA A 929 3.00 -32.24 16.43
CA ALA A 929 4.28 -32.11 17.13
C ALA A 929 4.92 -30.74 16.88
N GLY A 930 5.66 -30.22 17.86
CA GLY A 930 6.38 -28.96 17.71
C GLY A 930 5.50 -27.73 17.54
N GLY A 931 4.24 -27.76 17.98
CA GLY A 931 3.31 -26.64 17.80
C GLY A 931 2.89 -26.41 16.36
N THR A 932 2.83 -27.47 15.56
CA THR A 932 2.30 -27.41 14.19
C THR A 932 0.79 -27.40 14.18
N LEU A 933 0.20 -26.70 13.21
CA LEU A 933 -1.18 -26.94 12.80
C LEU A 933 -1.18 -27.65 11.45
N THR A 934 -1.78 -28.83 11.41
CA THR A 934 -1.86 -29.69 10.23
C THR A 934 -3.32 -29.95 9.87
N ASN A 935 -3.60 -30.56 8.72
CA ASN A 935 -4.97 -30.88 8.29
C ASN A 935 -5.92 -29.66 8.37
N LEU A 936 -5.40 -28.50 7.94
CA LEU A 936 -6.15 -27.25 7.87
C LEU A 936 -7.32 -27.40 6.92
N LYS A 937 -8.46 -26.85 7.33
CA LYS A 937 -9.66 -26.74 6.51
C LYS A 937 -10.26 -25.36 6.72
N PRO A 938 -10.55 -24.60 5.65
CA PRO A 938 -11.41 -23.42 5.76
C PRO A 938 -12.71 -23.79 6.46
N PHE A 939 -13.14 -22.97 7.42
CA PHE A 939 -14.36 -23.18 8.20
C PHE A 939 -15.40 -22.10 7.92
N ALA A 940 -14.98 -20.83 7.90
CA ALA A 940 -15.85 -19.69 7.58
C ALA A 940 -15.06 -18.60 6.84
N ASN A 941 -15.70 -17.95 5.85
CA ASN A 941 -15.15 -16.80 5.11
C ASN A 941 -15.26 -15.49 5.92
N ARG A 942 -14.82 -15.56 7.17
CA ARG A 942 -14.64 -14.42 8.08
C ARG A 942 -13.54 -14.81 9.06
N GLY A 943 -12.52 -13.98 9.21
CA GLY A 943 -11.34 -14.23 10.02
C GLY A 943 -10.77 -12.92 10.54
N GLY A 944 -11.13 -12.56 11.77
CA GLY A 944 -10.67 -11.33 12.41
C GLY A 944 -9.76 -11.60 13.60
N GLU A 945 -9.99 -10.83 14.66
CA GLU A 945 -9.08 -10.68 15.79
C GLU A 945 -9.03 -11.91 16.70
N SER A 946 -10.11 -12.70 16.79
CA SER A 946 -10.22 -13.81 17.75
C SER A 946 -11.30 -14.84 17.39
N VAL A 947 -11.16 -16.06 17.90
CA VAL A 947 -12.16 -17.14 17.79
C VAL A 947 -12.31 -17.89 19.11
N ALA A 948 -13.55 -18.22 19.48
CA ALA A 948 -13.87 -19.02 20.66
C ALA A 948 -14.89 -20.12 20.32
N VAL A 949 -14.90 -21.20 21.08
CA VAL A 949 -15.84 -22.32 20.90
C VAL A 949 -16.56 -22.57 22.22
N ASP A 950 -17.88 -22.75 22.17
CA ASP A 950 -18.67 -23.08 23.34
C ASP A 950 -18.74 -24.60 23.61
N GLY A 951 -19.42 -24.98 24.70
CA GLY A 951 -19.58 -26.38 25.10
C GLY A 951 -20.44 -27.23 24.15
N GLN A 952 -21.11 -26.61 23.18
CA GLN A 952 -21.96 -27.25 22.17
C GLN A 952 -21.25 -27.32 20.80
N GLY A 953 -20.04 -26.78 20.68
CA GLY A 953 -19.28 -26.72 19.44
C GLY A 953 -19.69 -25.58 18.50
N ARG A 954 -20.49 -24.60 18.96
CA ARG A 954 -20.70 -23.36 18.19
C ARG A 954 -19.41 -22.54 18.23
N VAL A 955 -19.07 -21.94 17.10
CA VAL A 955 -17.83 -21.18 16.90
C VAL A 955 -18.15 -19.70 16.78
N TYR A 956 -17.52 -18.88 17.61
CA TYR A 956 -17.72 -17.44 17.68
C TYR A 956 -16.49 -16.77 17.09
N VAL A 957 -16.66 -15.87 16.12
CA VAL A 957 -15.56 -15.18 15.44
C VAL A 957 -15.71 -13.68 15.66
N ALA A 958 -14.69 -13.06 16.25
CA ALA A 958 -14.56 -11.61 16.34
C ALA A 958 -14.03 -11.04 15.03
N ASN A 959 -14.78 -10.13 14.41
CA ASN A 959 -14.40 -9.37 13.23
C ASN A 959 -15.35 -8.17 13.09
N GLY A 960 -15.05 -7.08 13.80
CA GLY A 960 -15.91 -5.89 13.91
C GLY A 960 -17.18 -6.05 14.77
N GLN A 961 -17.80 -7.22 14.72
CA GLN A 961 -18.82 -7.75 15.64
C GLN A 961 -18.44 -9.19 16.03
N VAL A 962 -19.27 -9.89 16.82
CA VAL A 962 -19.07 -11.34 17.07
C VAL A 962 -20.07 -12.14 16.24
N PHE A 963 -19.60 -12.92 15.29
CA PHE A 963 -20.42 -13.78 14.43
C PHE A 963 -20.43 -15.22 14.95
N ILE A 964 -21.60 -15.86 14.91
CA ILE A 964 -21.82 -17.20 15.50
C ILE A 964 -22.04 -18.19 14.37
N TYR A 965 -21.23 -19.24 14.35
CA TYR A 965 -21.31 -20.34 13.40
C TYR A 965 -21.70 -21.63 14.11
N GLY A 966 -22.55 -22.44 13.47
CA GLY A 966 -22.77 -23.81 13.88
C GLY A 966 -21.52 -24.67 13.67
N PRO A 967 -21.46 -25.89 14.24
CA PRO A 967 -20.34 -26.82 14.00
C PRO A 967 -20.12 -27.18 12.52
N ASP A 968 -21.12 -26.94 11.66
CA ASP A 968 -21.07 -27.14 10.22
C ASP A 968 -20.51 -25.94 9.43
N GLY A 969 -20.12 -24.85 10.10
CA GLY A 969 -19.57 -23.65 9.48
C GLY A 969 -20.63 -22.67 8.95
N LYS A 970 -21.92 -22.93 9.15
CA LYS A 970 -22.98 -21.99 8.75
C LYS A 970 -23.18 -20.92 9.80
N GLU A 971 -23.33 -19.67 9.36
CA GLU A 971 -23.70 -18.56 10.24
C GLU A 971 -25.11 -18.79 10.81
N THR A 972 -25.24 -18.60 12.12
CA THR A 972 -26.47 -18.83 12.90
C THR A 972 -26.92 -17.60 13.69
N GLY A 973 -26.07 -16.57 13.77
CA GLY A 973 -26.39 -15.32 14.46
C GLY A 973 -25.18 -14.41 14.61
N ARG A 974 -25.40 -13.26 15.26
CA ARG A 974 -24.38 -12.24 15.54
C ARG A 974 -24.68 -11.60 16.88
N ILE A 975 -23.66 -11.22 17.64
CA ILE A 975 -23.76 -10.41 18.86
C ILE A 975 -23.26 -9.01 18.52
N ASP A 976 -24.10 -8.01 18.78
CA ASP A 976 -23.77 -6.60 18.55
C ASP A 976 -23.06 -6.03 19.77
N VAL A 977 -21.79 -5.70 19.60
CA VAL A 977 -20.91 -5.11 20.61
C VAL A 977 -20.74 -3.61 20.33
N PRO A 978 -20.85 -2.75 21.36
CA PRO A 978 -20.67 -1.30 21.20
C PRO A 978 -19.27 -0.91 20.69
N ASP A 979 -18.23 -1.59 21.15
CA ASP A 979 -16.84 -1.39 20.72
C ASP A 979 -16.33 -2.61 19.94
N ARG A 980 -15.23 -2.44 19.20
CA ARG A 980 -14.66 -3.55 18.42
C ARG A 980 -14.14 -4.66 19.33
N PRO A 981 -14.58 -5.92 19.17
CA PRO A 981 -13.98 -7.05 19.86
C PRO A 981 -12.54 -7.30 19.38
N LEU A 982 -11.57 -7.30 20.30
CA LEU A 982 -10.17 -7.71 20.06
C LEU A 982 -9.94 -9.17 20.46
N GLN A 983 -10.54 -9.61 21.56
CA GLN A 983 -10.44 -10.98 22.04
C GLN A 983 -11.76 -11.45 22.64
N ILE A 984 -12.11 -12.70 22.38
CA ILE A 984 -13.28 -13.36 22.96
C ILE A 984 -12.90 -14.70 23.59
N LEU A 985 -13.50 -15.03 24.74
CA LEU A 985 -13.27 -16.30 25.43
C LEU A 985 -14.39 -16.62 26.43
N PHE A 986 -14.71 -17.89 26.59
CA PHE A 986 -15.72 -18.35 27.55
C PHE A 986 -15.15 -18.51 28.97
N GLY A 987 -15.91 -18.05 29.96
CA GLY A 987 -15.61 -18.16 31.38
C GLY A 987 -16.84 -17.94 32.26
N GLY A 988 -16.61 -17.40 33.47
CA GLY A 988 -17.60 -17.32 34.52
C GLY A 988 -17.78 -18.65 35.26
N PRO A 989 -18.45 -18.66 36.43
CA PRO A 989 -18.57 -19.85 37.28
C PRO A 989 -19.18 -21.07 36.57
N ASP A 990 -20.06 -20.87 35.60
CA ASP A 990 -20.72 -21.90 34.79
C ASP A 990 -20.06 -22.14 33.42
N LYS A 991 -18.99 -21.39 33.10
CA LYS A 991 -18.25 -21.42 31.84
C LYS A 991 -19.10 -21.06 30.61
N ARG A 992 -20.21 -20.33 30.80
CA ARG A 992 -21.12 -19.90 29.72
C ARG A 992 -21.09 -18.41 29.43
N THR A 993 -20.35 -17.64 30.21
CA THR A 993 -20.19 -16.19 29.97
C THR A 993 -19.14 -15.99 28.89
N LEU A 994 -19.53 -15.41 27.75
CA LEU A 994 -18.59 -14.98 26.73
C LEU A 994 -18.04 -13.60 27.15
N PHE A 995 -16.79 -13.55 27.58
CA PHE A 995 -16.08 -12.30 27.80
C PHE A 995 -15.60 -11.73 26.47
N ILE A 996 -15.72 -10.41 26.32
CA ILE A 996 -15.42 -9.68 25.08
C ILE A 996 -14.54 -8.49 25.48
N LEU A 997 -13.27 -8.54 25.08
CA LEU A 997 -12.27 -7.51 25.37
C LEU A 997 -12.13 -6.58 24.17
N THR A 998 -12.02 -5.28 24.44
CA THR A 998 -11.95 -4.22 23.44
C THR A 998 -10.84 -3.23 23.81
N HIS A 999 -10.64 -2.16 23.04
CA HIS A 999 -9.67 -1.14 23.43
C HIS A 999 -10.03 -0.48 24.77
N HIS A 1000 -11.29 -0.07 24.96
CA HIS A 1000 -11.65 0.81 26.07
C HIS A 1000 -12.48 0.15 27.18
N ALA A 1001 -13.03 -1.03 26.92
CA ALA A 1001 -13.97 -1.66 27.85
C ALA A 1001 -13.94 -3.20 27.82
N LEU A 1002 -14.34 -3.79 28.94
CA LEU A 1002 -14.65 -5.21 29.09
C LEU A 1002 -16.17 -5.38 29.01
N TYR A 1003 -16.61 -6.28 28.13
CA TYR A 1003 -18.01 -6.66 27.97
C TYR A 1003 -18.23 -8.15 28.25
N ALA A 1004 -19.48 -8.53 28.47
CA ALA A 1004 -19.92 -9.91 28.56
C ALA A 1004 -21.25 -10.16 27.85
N ALA A 1005 -21.43 -11.38 27.35
CA ALA A 1005 -22.69 -11.89 26.81
C ALA A 1005 -22.95 -13.33 27.28
N LYS A 1006 -24.22 -13.75 27.28
CA LYS A 1006 -24.64 -15.13 27.59
C LYS A 1006 -25.48 -15.71 26.42
N PRO A 1007 -24.83 -16.18 25.34
CA PRO A 1007 -25.46 -16.59 24.08
C PRO A 1007 -25.91 -18.06 23.97
#